data_AF-S9S8G8-F1
#
_entry.id   AF-S9S8G8-F1
#
_cell.length_a   1.000
_cell.length_b   1.000
_cell.length_c   1.000
_cell.angle_alpha   90.00
_cell.angle_beta   90.00
_cell.angle_gamma   90.00
#
_symmetry.space_group_name_H-M   'P 1'
#
loop_
_entity.id
_entity.type
_entity.pdbx_description
1 polymer ?
#
loop_
_entity_poly.entity_id
_entity_poly.type
_entity_poly.pdbx_seq_one_letter_code
_entity_poly.pdbx_strand_id
1 'polypeptide(L)'
;MKGDTLSAHLWFWLDRPISDIELRRWAEDFNQRNGKLIDPALFNPIQLHYTAAPIFKDGIPDPIPRRSGLREGLDDEVALVLPSKPEKAVRNYASGSTGTSATTSMGGGLGVDGYLAEIGGPRGFRIPINAAVGAFFAANGADANPDTIKARLRAAITAADPGSRSSGEVERYGSDEYLDGIVTWVAARQAEGEIRRSLPRLPAPDARAARHPPHYPAPEFKDAQAAGEAQKAVISEFFTAASTFVAARRTFETRKADATAGAGLDPELDTPDDARQRGGLRGAITRKVGLEVMAEFGIADLDHGPRILASGAQGLGKTAAALHELAVLGTLEQVAAIRIPGARIVVYAATNAMAEQMASDYRAIAPPSSLPGRVLRGRGARDPESEGGDTMCSRFGVAKRLADQGLEVARHLCDDRAQLGRKRCSLIDGCSYQLQIKEIREMEGVVVFASHEYFFLPSVIGTPDIVICDEDLALKAPECVSFHPERITALGDWWTAAHRTPEAAARAADYLEVARKVQYALVNCPGAELLALRDRGLDVADFKAAARFLKAVEDGVAVEIHPRMEDGEIDNILDGLEKSEVILVHRLMHAIAVEMPTGRRGLVGVTFDPNYMVTVNGKNERQQRVTVHFLRDPHLAPSIPALLLDGTGSLTLNRKIWGDELVERRVSVERNAETTQVVGKGFSRLSLTGCNRKGEAISSAKVAEAAKLRGELCKTIVAQVEAGHGPVFVCTYLQASKLLAAELPAPMLADQLVRFGHFGGQRGLNRWKECKTAIIVGRNQQAPHDYEDTARAFFAGDLEPLLILPTTAGDDDQADTAKSRAANRFVEQSRAIRLRDGTVKWVTVEVHPDLRVQEIVDQTREGEAMQGLDRVRPVFNRRRLIVMAPLALDLTVDHVVEWSDLIGRQHHSSKGARLGAVLDRHGLLPLSPRVLHELAPDVFKTQKAAEHAVLHIAPSQNPAPRRSVSLIFRVFRPRPRSRPDSRHCWASLSPTSRWAAIPRPRQPPSRRSSFRVSDRSKCATARSSGFPIPIGFSTLCRLPTKPPQKAAPSPSSRRPPAVAPACQLVRIASTTAGAVRWSVLVGCIRPTIPRAAFRATGNSGTARKRGPAPGPRAPASSRWSR
;
A
#
# COMPACT_ATOMS: atom_id res chain seq x y z
N MET A 1 -44.27 -29.48 28.65
CA MET A 1 -44.90 -29.26 27.33
C MET A 1 -46.38 -28.99 27.55
N LYS A 2 -47.11 -28.34 26.63
CA LYS A 2 -48.59 -28.40 26.65
C LYS A 2 -49.02 -29.79 26.16
N GLY A 3 -50.08 -30.36 26.73
CA GLY A 3 -50.41 -31.79 26.56
C GLY A 3 -51.00 -32.16 25.21
N ASP A 4 -51.67 -31.21 24.56
CA ASP A 4 -52.77 -31.53 23.63
C ASP A 4 -52.42 -31.35 22.15
N THR A 5 -51.13 -31.17 21.81
CA THR A 5 -50.67 -30.82 20.45
C THR A 5 -49.46 -31.64 20.01
N LEU A 6 -49.58 -32.33 18.86
CA LEU A 6 -48.48 -33.04 18.21
C LEU A 6 -47.85 -32.18 17.10
N SER A 7 -46.57 -31.85 17.23
CA SER A 7 -45.80 -31.20 16.16
C SER A 7 -45.11 -32.23 15.26
N ALA A 8 -45.18 -32.05 13.94
CA ALA A 8 -44.51 -32.91 12.96
C ALA A 8 -43.82 -32.08 11.86
N HIS A 9 -42.71 -32.59 11.33
CA HIS A 9 -42.07 -32.01 10.14
C HIS A 9 -42.59 -32.73 8.89
N LEU A 10 -43.35 -32.02 8.07
CA LEU A 10 -43.75 -32.47 6.73
C LEU A 10 -42.73 -31.98 5.71
N TRP A 11 -42.34 -32.86 4.79
CA TRP A 11 -41.42 -32.56 3.70
C TRP A 11 -42.15 -32.82 2.38
N PHE A 12 -42.12 -31.83 1.50
CA PHE A 12 -42.72 -31.89 0.17
C PHE A 12 -41.63 -31.66 -0.87
N TRP A 13 -41.71 -32.38 -1.98
CA TRP A 13 -40.94 -32.04 -3.18
C TRP A 13 -41.71 -30.94 -3.92
N LEU A 14 -41.01 -29.91 -4.40
CA LEU A 14 -41.63 -28.72 -4.99
C LEU A 14 -41.38 -28.68 -6.50
N ASP A 15 -42.38 -28.22 -7.25
CA ASP A 15 -42.36 -28.04 -8.72
C ASP A 15 -41.20 -27.18 -9.23
N ARG A 16 -40.67 -26.31 -8.37
CA ARG A 16 -39.55 -25.41 -8.64
C ARG A 16 -38.81 -25.03 -7.35
N PRO A 17 -37.53 -24.65 -7.43
CA PRO A 17 -36.81 -24.10 -6.29
C PRO A 17 -37.46 -22.77 -5.83
N ILE A 18 -37.74 -22.66 -4.53
CA ILE A 18 -38.26 -21.47 -3.86
C ILE A 18 -37.32 -21.14 -2.70
N SER A 19 -37.02 -19.85 -2.47
CA SER A 19 -36.09 -19.45 -1.41
C SER A 19 -36.72 -19.52 -0.02
N ASP A 20 -35.91 -19.74 1.02
CA ASP A 20 -36.35 -19.71 2.44
C ASP A 20 -37.15 -18.43 2.78
N ILE A 21 -36.75 -17.28 2.21
CA ILE A 21 -37.43 -15.99 2.39
C ILE A 21 -38.84 -16.00 1.79
N GLU A 22 -39.05 -16.71 0.68
CA GLU A 22 -40.34 -16.82 0.00
C GLU A 22 -41.23 -17.89 0.63
N LEU A 23 -40.67 -19.02 1.06
CA LEU A 23 -41.36 -20.03 1.86
C LEU A 23 -41.79 -19.45 3.23
N ARG A 24 -40.93 -18.66 3.86
CA ARG A 24 -41.25 -17.93 5.09
C ARG A 24 -42.41 -16.96 4.89
N ARG A 25 -42.38 -16.14 3.84
CA ARG A 25 -43.48 -15.22 3.50
C ARG A 25 -44.79 -15.97 3.25
N TRP A 26 -44.75 -17.11 2.56
CA TRP A 26 -45.90 -17.98 2.35
C TRP A 26 -46.43 -18.55 3.67
N ALA A 27 -45.57 -19.02 4.58
CA ALA A 27 -45.97 -19.52 5.89
C ALA A 27 -46.53 -18.43 6.81
N GLU A 28 -45.94 -17.23 6.81
CA GLU A 28 -46.42 -16.08 7.58
C GLU A 28 -47.80 -15.61 7.07
N ASP A 29 -47.99 -15.50 5.75
CA ASP A 29 -49.27 -15.18 5.09
C ASP A 29 -50.34 -16.26 5.32
N PHE A 30 -49.99 -17.55 5.19
CA PHE A 30 -50.89 -18.66 5.46
C PHE A 30 -51.35 -18.68 6.93
N ASN A 31 -50.42 -18.49 7.87
CA ASN A 31 -50.74 -18.43 9.30
C ASN A 31 -51.63 -17.22 9.65
N GLN A 32 -51.42 -16.08 8.99
CA GLN A 32 -52.25 -14.89 9.21
C GLN A 32 -53.70 -15.10 8.77
N ARG A 33 -53.93 -15.91 7.72
CA ARG A 33 -55.27 -16.21 7.18
C ARG A 33 -55.98 -17.36 7.89
N ASN A 34 -55.24 -18.37 8.37
CA ASN A 34 -55.80 -19.64 8.84
C ASN A 34 -55.52 -19.96 10.33
N GLY A 35 -54.85 -19.06 11.05
CA GLY A 35 -54.29 -19.34 12.37
C GLY A 35 -52.93 -20.04 12.30
N LYS A 36 -52.19 -20.06 13.42
CA LYS A 36 -50.81 -20.59 13.45
C LYS A 36 -50.78 -22.12 13.33
N LEU A 37 -50.57 -22.61 12.11
CA LEU A 37 -50.39 -24.03 11.77
C LEU A 37 -48.94 -24.37 11.40
N ILE A 38 -48.26 -23.47 10.68
CA ILE A 38 -46.89 -23.64 10.18
C ILE A 38 -45.94 -22.88 11.12
N ASP A 39 -44.73 -23.38 11.39
CA ASP A 39 -43.72 -22.61 12.12
C ASP A 39 -42.77 -21.88 11.15
N PRO A 40 -42.79 -20.54 11.05
CA PRO A 40 -41.86 -19.79 10.19
C PRO A 40 -40.38 -19.95 10.59
N ALA A 41 -40.10 -20.48 11.79
CA ALA A 41 -38.73 -20.74 12.24
C ALA A 41 -38.01 -21.81 11.39
N LEU A 42 -38.76 -22.73 10.75
CA LEU A 42 -38.24 -23.78 9.87
C LEU A 42 -37.49 -23.23 8.64
N PHE A 43 -37.71 -21.96 8.30
CA PHE A 43 -37.08 -21.27 7.17
C PHE A 43 -35.96 -20.30 7.61
N ASN A 44 -35.32 -20.57 8.75
CA ASN A 44 -34.09 -19.89 9.18
C ASN A 44 -32.86 -20.70 8.74
N PRO A 45 -31.90 -20.14 7.96
CA PRO A 45 -30.75 -20.87 7.39
C PRO A 45 -29.73 -21.52 8.34
N ILE A 46 -30.02 -21.57 9.65
CA ILE A 46 -29.12 -22.05 10.72
C ILE A 46 -29.79 -23.15 11.58
N GLN A 47 -31.09 -23.44 11.37
CA GLN A 47 -31.82 -24.43 12.17
C GLN A 47 -31.46 -25.88 11.76
N LEU A 48 -31.01 -26.70 12.71
CA LEU A 48 -30.60 -28.08 12.47
C LEU A 48 -31.80 -29.04 12.52
N HIS A 49 -32.06 -29.75 11.42
CA HIS A 49 -33.14 -30.73 11.31
C HIS A 49 -32.61 -32.15 11.58
N TYR A 50 -32.92 -32.71 12.75
CA TYR A 50 -32.47 -34.04 13.15
C TYR A 50 -33.43 -35.14 12.64
N THR A 51 -32.92 -36.06 11.83
CA THR A 51 -33.68 -37.17 11.23
C THR A 51 -33.34 -38.55 11.79
N ALA A 52 -32.35 -38.63 12.70
CA ALA A 52 -31.98 -39.86 13.39
C ALA A 52 -32.97 -40.20 14.52
N ALA A 53 -33.14 -41.49 14.82
CA ALA A 53 -33.91 -41.92 15.99
C ALA A 53 -33.22 -41.45 17.30
N PRO A 54 -33.97 -40.90 18.27
CA PRO A 54 -33.43 -40.50 19.56
C PRO A 54 -33.05 -41.74 20.39
N ILE A 55 -31.97 -41.63 21.17
CA ILE A 55 -31.55 -42.67 22.11
C ILE A 55 -32.16 -42.37 23.47
N PHE A 56 -33.24 -43.09 23.81
CA PHE A 56 -33.76 -43.12 25.17
C PHE A 56 -32.82 -43.91 26.09
N LYS A 57 -32.70 -43.44 27.34
CA LYS A 57 -31.93 -44.12 28.40
C LYS A 57 -32.88 -44.81 29.37
N ASP A 58 -32.29 -45.54 30.31
CA ASP A 58 -32.96 -45.99 31.54
C ASP A 58 -34.20 -46.87 31.29
N GLY A 59 -34.18 -47.63 30.19
CA GLY A 59 -35.21 -48.61 29.82
C GLY A 59 -36.51 -48.02 29.25
N ILE A 60 -36.61 -46.70 29.07
CA ILE A 60 -37.82 -46.04 28.57
C ILE A 60 -38.10 -46.48 27.12
N PRO A 61 -39.24 -47.10 26.80
CA PRO A 61 -39.59 -47.48 25.43
C PRO A 61 -39.90 -46.24 24.59
N ASP A 62 -39.52 -46.26 23.31
CA ASP A 62 -39.84 -45.16 22.38
C ASP A 62 -41.37 -45.05 22.20
N PRO A 63 -42.02 -43.92 22.59
CA PRO A 63 -43.46 -43.75 22.45
C PRO A 63 -43.95 -43.55 21.00
N ILE A 64 -43.04 -43.35 20.05
CA ILE A 64 -43.32 -43.22 18.61
C ILE A 64 -42.28 -44.05 17.84
N PRO A 65 -42.36 -45.39 17.82
CA PRO A 65 -41.32 -46.23 17.21
C PRO A 65 -41.19 -46.07 15.69
N ARG A 66 -42.20 -45.51 15.01
CA ARG A 66 -42.15 -45.15 13.58
C ARG A 66 -42.25 -43.62 13.42
N ARG A 67 -41.10 -42.95 13.58
CA ARG A 67 -40.98 -41.47 13.59
C ARG A 67 -41.07 -40.80 12.22
N SER A 68 -40.93 -41.57 11.14
CA SER A 68 -40.95 -41.08 9.77
C SER A 68 -41.49 -42.13 8.79
N GLY A 69 -41.89 -41.67 7.61
CA GLY A 69 -42.35 -42.49 6.50
C GLY A 69 -42.75 -41.61 5.33
N LEU A 70 -42.73 -42.18 4.12
CA LEU A 70 -43.36 -41.57 2.96
C LEU A 70 -44.87 -41.86 3.00
N ARG A 71 -45.68 -40.86 2.62
CA ARG A 71 -47.08 -41.05 2.22
C ARG A 71 -47.16 -40.57 0.78
N GLU A 72 -47.44 -41.48 -0.14
CA GLU A 72 -47.60 -41.17 -1.56
C GLU A 72 -48.86 -40.32 -1.76
N GLY A 73 -48.75 -39.31 -2.62
CA GLY A 73 -49.83 -38.37 -2.96
C GLY A 73 -50.59 -38.79 -4.21
N LEU A 74 -51.35 -37.85 -4.78
CA LEU A 74 -51.88 -37.98 -6.15
C LEU A 74 -50.87 -37.47 -7.20
N ASP A 75 -49.98 -36.56 -6.80
CA ASP A 75 -48.98 -35.89 -7.62
C ASP A 75 -47.58 -36.10 -7.01
N ASP A 76 -46.55 -36.25 -7.85
CA ASP A 76 -45.16 -36.45 -7.41
C ASP A 76 -44.49 -35.15 -6.88
N GLU A 77 -44.96 -33.98 -7.32
CA GLU A 77 -44.41 -32.67 -6.98
C GLU A 77 -45.52 -31.67 -6.57
N VAL A 78 -45.23 -30.78 -5.62
CA VAL A 78 -46.21 -29.82 -5.08
C VAL A 78 -45.94 -28.41 -5.60
N ALA A 79 -46.89 -27.85 -6.35
CA ALA A 79 -46.85 -26.46 -6.80
C ALA A 79 -47.32 -25.48 -5.71
N LEU A 80 -46.43 -24.62 -5.22
CA LEU A 80 -46.78 -23.60 -4.22
C LEU A 80 -47.14 -22.25 -4.87
N VAL A 81 -48.38 -21.81 -4.63
CA VAL A 81 -48.85 -20.45 -4.90
C VAL A 81 -48.29 -19.50 -3.84
N LEU A 82 -47.30 -18.69 -4.23
CA LEU A 82 -46.64 -17.74 -3.34
C LEU A 82 -47.38 -16.39 -3.31
N PRO A 83 -47.49 -15.71 -2.15
CA PRO A 83 -47.99 -14.35 -2.11
C PRO A 83 -47.08 -13.41 -2.90
N SER A 84 -47.70 -12.61 -3.78
CA SER A 84 -47.03 -11.67 -4.68
C SER A 84 -46.01 -10.80 -3.93
N LYS A 85 -44.87 -10.52 -4.55
CA LYS A 85 -43.90 -9.58 -3.97
C LYS A 85 -44.55 -8.19 -3.94
N PRO A 86 -44.56 -7.47 -2.81
CA PRO A 86 -44.85 -6.04 -2.86
C PRO A 86 -43.79 -5.39 -3.73
N GLU A 87 -44.21 -4.64 -4.74
CA GLU A 87 -43.28 -4.01 -5.67
C GLU A 87 -42.40 -3.00 -4.91
N LYS A 88 -41.09 -3.15 -5.04
CA LYS A 88 -40.16 -2.15 -4.52
C LYS A 88 -40.20 -0.96 -5.47
N ALA A 89 -40.98 0.06 -5.12
CA ALA A 89 -40.99 1.35 -5.80
C ALA A 89 -39.55 1.81 -6.06
N VAL A 90 -39.25 2.13 -7.32
CA VAL A 90 -37.91 2.50 -7.76
C VAL A 90 -37.49 3.77 -7.03
N ARG A 91 -36.45 3.68 -6.19
CA ARG A 91 -35.85 4.85 -5.54
C ARG A 91 -35.05 5.65 -6.56
N ASN A 92 -35.76 6.46 -7.34
CA ASN A 92 -35.16 7.54 -8.11
C ASN A 92 -34.46 8.49 -7.13
N TYR A 93 -33.14 8.65 -7.28
CA TYR A 93 -32.41 9.73 -6.63
C TYR A 93 -32.74 11.04 -7.35
N ALA A 94 -33.73 11.76 -6.85
CA ALA A 94 -34.08 13.11 -7.28
C ALA A 94 -33.88 14.09 -6.12
N SER A 95 -33.44 15.31 -6.43
CA SER A 95 -33.09 16.35 -5.47
C SER A 95 -34.34 16.93 -4.76
N GLY A 96 -34.11 17.42 -3.55
CA GLY A 96 -35.17 17.67 -2.57
C GLY A 96 -36.25 18.70 -2.92
N SER A 97 -37.36 18.58 -2.20
CA SER A 97 -38.23 19.68 -1.81
C SER A 97 -38.79 19.40 -0.41
N THR A 98 -39.12 20.47 0.32
CA THR A 98 -39.81 20.41 1.61
C THR A 98 -41.32 20.27 1.39
N GLY A 99 -41.99 19.35 2.10
CA GLY A 99 -43.43 19.16 1.99
C GLY A 99 -44.00 18.34 3.15
N THR A 100 -45.14 18.76 3.70
CA THR A 100 -45.66 18.27 4.97
C THR A 100 -46.89 17.37 4.80
N SER A 101 -46.94 16.30 5.62
CA SER A 101 -48.13 15.54 6.03
C SER A 101 -48.72 14.46 5.10
N ALA A 102 -48.92 13.30 5.73
CA ALA A 102 -49.97 12.30 5.56
C ALA A 102 -50.65 12.05 4.21
N THR A 103 -50.48 10.82 3.70
CA THR A 103 -51.61 9.85 3.68
C THR A 103 -51.11 8.40 3.70
N THR A 104 -52.01 7.45 4.01
CA THR A 104 -51.70 6.06 4.37
C THR A 104 -51.49 5.12 3.16
N SER A 105 -50.33 4.49 3.06
CA SER A 105 -50.19 3.18 2.41
C SER A 105 -48.97 2.38 2.90
N MET A 106 -49.22 1.14 3.33
CA MET A 106 -48.29 0.03 3.63
C MET A 106 -46.84 0.19 3.11
N GLY A 107 -45.85 0.30 4.00
CA GLY A 107 -44.42 0.19 3.61
C GLY A 107 -43.40 0.90 4.50
N GLY A 108 -43.84 1.85 5.35
CA GLY A 108 -42.98 2.43 6.39
C GLY A 108 -42.73 1.48 7.56
N GLY A 109 -41.60 1.65 8.25
CA GLY A 109 -41.54 1.24 9.66
C GLY A 109 -42.55 2.08 10.47
N LEU A 110 -42.97 1.59 11.64
CA LEU A 110 -44.09 2.13 12.45
C LEU A 110 -43.96 3.60 12.93
N GLY A 111 -42.90 4.30 12.54
CA GLY A 111 -42.55 5.62 13.06
C GLY A 111 -42.12 5.55 14.53
N VAL A 112 -41.80 6.70 15.11
CA VAL A 112 -41.55 6.80 16.55
C VAL A 112 -42.84 6.44 17.31
N ASP A 113 -43.96 7.03 16.93
CA ASP A 113 -45.26 6.90 17.60
C ASP A 113 -45.82 5.47 17.60
N GLY A 114 -45.75 4.74 16.48
CA GLY A 114 -46.24 3.36 16.44
C GLY A 114 -45.38 2.38 17.26
N TYR A 115 -44.09 2.67 17.47
CA TYR A 115 -43.28 1.90 18.43
C TYR A 115 -43.53 2.34 19.88
N LEU A 116 -43.80 3.62 20.16
CA LEU A 116 -44.21 4.07 21.49
C LEU A 116 -45.54 3.42 21.92
N ALA A 117 -46.51 3.32 21.02
CA ALA A 117 -47.82 2.69 21.26
C ALA A 117 -47.76 1.16 21.49
N GLU A 118 -46.63 0.50 21.20
CA GLU A 118 -46.42 -0.93 21.46
C GLU A 118 -45.74 -1.22 22.82
N ILE A 119 -45.31 -0.20 23.56
CA ILE A 119 -44.68 -0.39 24.88
C ILE A 119 -45.70 -1.02 25.83
N GLY A 120 -45.34 -2.17 26.43
CA GLY A 120 -46.24 -2.99 27.25
C GLY A 120 -47.03 -4.04 26.47
N GLY A 121 -47.12 -3.94 25.14
CA GLY A 121 -47.80 -4.89 24.27
C GLY A 121 -47.09 -6.25 24.12
N PRO A 122 -47.50 -7.09 23.14
CA PRO A 122 -46.99 -8.45 22.95
C PRO A 122 -45.46 -8.58 22.73
N ARG A 123 -44.76 -7.48 22.42
CA ARG A 123 -43.29 -7.43 22.30
C ARG A 123 -42.58 -6.94 23.58
N GLY A 124 -43.32 -6.73 24.66
CA GLY A 124 -42.83 -6.23 25.95
C GLY A 124 -42.39 -4.76 25.90
N PHE A 125 -41.64 -4.30 26.90
CA PHE A 125 -41.14 -2.92 26.95
C PHE A 125 -39.87 -2.74 26.10
N ARG A 126 -38.85 -3.60 26.32
CA ARG A 126 -37.49 -3.40 25.78
C ARG A 126 -37.38 -3.35 24.25
N ILE A 127 -38.16 -4.16 23.52
CA ILE A 127 -38.11 -4.23 22.06
C ILE A 127 -38.67 -2.95 21.41
N PRO A 128 -39.91 -2.51 21.72
CA PRO A 128 -40.43 -1.24 21.20
C PRO A 128 -39.64 -0.01 21.68
N ILE A 129 -39.12 0.03 22.91
CA ILE A 129 -38.22 1.12 23.36
C ILE A 129 -37.01 1.25 22.42
N ASN A 130 -36.28 0.15 22.17
CA ASN A 130 -35.14 0.14 21.25
C ASN A 130 -35.54 0.56 19.82
N ALA A 131 -36.72 0.13 19.35
CA ALA A 131 -37.21 0.43 18.02
C ALA A 131 -37.65 1.90 17.86
N ALA A 132 -38.25 2.51 18.88
CA ALA A 132 -38.62 3.93 18.90
C ALA A 132 -37.39 4.83 18.88
N VAL A 133 -36.34 4.53 19.68
CA VAL A 133 -35.06 5.25 19.64
C VAL A 133 -34.38 5.08 18.27
N GLY A 134 -34.40 3.86 17.71
CA GLY A 134 -33.90 3.58 16.35
C GLY A 134 -34.63 4.38 15.27
N ALA A 135 -35.97 4.46 15.34
CA ALA A 135 -36.78 5.26 14.43
C ALA A 135 -36.53 6.77 14.57
N PHE A 136 -36.28 7.26 15.79
CA PHE A 136 -35.96 8.66 16.05
C PHE A 136 -34.65 9.09 15.39
N PHE A 137 -33.54 8.39 15.66
CA PHE A 137 -32.24 8.71 15.04
C PHE A 137 -32.23 8.43 13.53
N ALA A 138 -32.96 7.43 13.04
CA ALA A 138 -33.09 7.18 11.61
C ALA A 138 -33.88 8.26 10.85
N ALA A 139 -34.72 9.06 11.54
CA ALA A 139 -35.50 10.15 10.97
C ALA A 139 -34.82 11.53 11.11
N ASN A 140 -34.00 11.74 12.15
CA ASN A 140 -33.43 13.05 12.50
C ASN A 140 -31.89 13.13 12.34
N GLY A 141 -31.22 12.03 11.99
CA GLY A 141 -29.75 11.93 11.94
C GLY A 141 -29.13 11.57 13.29
N ALA A 142 -27.88 11.10 13.30
CA ALA A 142 -27.20 10.65 14.52
C ALA A 142 -27.01 11.74 15.61
N ASP A 143 -26.85 13.00 15.21
CA ASP A 143 -26.61 14.14 16.12
C ASP A 143 -27.90 14.74 16.74
N ALA A 144 -29.06 14.11 16.52
CA ALA A 144 -30.35 14.60 17.00
C ALA A 144 -30.46 14.60 18.54
N ASN A 145 -30.96 15.70 19.13
CA ASN A 145 -31.11 15.82 20.59
C ASN A 145 -32.01 14.70 21.16
N PRO A 146 -31.47 13.79 22.00
CA PRO A 146 -32.19 12.63 22.47
C PRO A 146 -33.25 12.92 23.55
N ASP A 147 -33.20 14.06 24.23
CA ASP A 147 -34.11 14.32 25.35
C ASP A 147 -35.57 14.41 24.88
N THR A 148 -35.77 14.81 23.63
CA THR A 148 -37.06 14.78 22.91
C THR A 148 -37.67 13.38 22.82
N ILE A 149 -36.84 12.34 22.64
CA ILE A 149 -37.31 10.94 22.60
C ILE A 149 -37.35 10.32 24.01
N LYS A 150 -36.44 10.67 24.92
CA LYS A 150 -36.49 10.24 26.33
C LYS A 150 -37.79 10.65 27.02
N ALA A 151 -38.21 11.91 26.86
CA ALA A 151 -39.45 12.42 27.45
C ALA A 151 -40.69 11.67 26.95
N ARG A 152 -40.76 11.37 25.65
CA ARG A 152 -41.86 10.61 25.03
C ARG A 152 -41.85 9.14 25.45
N LEU A 153 -40.67 8.53 25.60
CA LEU A 153 -40.51 7.19 26.14
C LEU A 153 -40.99 7.10 27.59
N ARG A 154 -40.64 8.07 28.46
CA ARG A 154 -41.14 8.13 29.84
C ARG A 154 -42.66 8.14 29.89
N ALA A 155 -43.29 9.05 29.15
CA ALA A 155 -44.75 9.13 29.08
C ALA A 155 -45.40 7.81 28.63
N ALA A 156 -44.85 7.14 27.61
CA ALA A 156 -45.35 5.85 27.13
C ALA A 156 -45.10 4.70 28.12
N ILE A 157 -43.95 4.67 28.82
CA ILE A 157 -43.61 3.64 29.81
C ILE A 157 -44.49 3.76 31.06
N THR A 158 -44.81 4.99 31.50
CA THR A 158 -45.71 5.23 32.65
C THR A 158 -47.18 4.98 32.30
N ALA A 159 -47.60 5.15 31.04
CA ALA A 159 -48.97 4.91 30.59
C ALA A 159 -49.25 3.46 30.13
N ALA A 160 -48.21 2.64 29.98
CA ALA A 160 -48.31 1.25 29.54
C ALA A 160 -48.74 0.30 30.66
N ASP A 161 -49.46 -0.77 30.30
CA ASP A 161 -49.78 -1.87 31.22
C ASP A 161 -48.48 -2.53 31.73
N PRO A 162 -48.20 -2.54 33.04
CA PRO A 162 -47.03 -3.21 33.60
C PRO A 162 -47.07 -4.73 33.40
N GLY A 163 -48.27 -5.32 33.29
CA GLY A 163 -48.48 -6.77 33.35
C GLY A 163 -47.99 -7.34 34.68
N SER A 164 -47.19 -8.41 34.62
CA SER A 164 -46.63 -9.09 35.80
C SER A 164 -45.34 -8.46 36.35
N ARG A 165 -45.10 -7.16 36.14
CA ARG A 165 -43.86 -6.46 36.53
C ARG A 165 -44.03 -5.66 37.82
N SER A 166 -42.96 -5.51 38.59
CA SER A 166 -42.96 -4.63 39.76
C SER A 166 -42.85 -3.16 39.36
N SER A 167 -43.33 -2.26 40.23
CA SER A 167 -43.20 -0.81 40.04
C SER A 167 -41.74 -0.38 39.79
N GLY A 168 -40.80 -0.91 40.57
CA GLY A 168 -39.36 -0.63 40.40
C GLY A 168 -38.76 -1.17 39.10
N GLU A 169 -39.37 -2.20 38.46
CA GLU A 169 -38.95 -2.62 37.12
C GLU A 169 -39.41 -1.61 36.04
N VAL A 170 -40.64 -1.09 36.16
CA VAL A 170 -41.18 -0.06 35.27
C VAL A 170 -40.42 1.27 35.43
N GLU A 171 -40.15 1.68 36.66
CA GLU A 171 -39.34 2.86 36.99
C GLU A 171 -37.93 2.76 36.41
N ARG A 172 -37.31 1.56 36.47
CA ARG A 172 -36.02 1.29 35.83
C ARG A 172 -36.06 1.46 34.30
N TYR A 173 -37.15 1.09 33.62
CA TYR A 173 -37.26 1.36 32.17
C TYR A 173 -37.33 2.86 31.85
N GLY A 174 -37.80 3.69 32.78
CA GLY A 174 -37.91 5.14 32.62
C GLY A 174 -36.67 5.94 33.06
N SER A 175 -35.72 5.36 33.79
CA SER A 175 -34.57 6.10 34.34
C SER A 175 -33.64 6.69 33.26
N ASP A 176 -32.91 7.77 33.58
CA ASP A 176 -31.91 8.33 32.67
C ASP A 176 -30.79 7.32 32.37
N GLU A 177 -30.25 6.64 33.38
CA GLU A 177 -29.22 5.59 33.19
C GLU A 177 -29.63 4.52 32.16
N TYR A 178 -30.88 4.05 32.20
CA TYR A 178 -31.37 3.03 31.28
C TYR A 178 -31.60 3.57 29.86
N LEU A 179 -32.22 4.75 29.75
CA LEU A 179 -32.53 5.35 28.45
C LEU A 179 -31.26 5.90 27.77
N ASP A 180 -30.31 6.47 28.50
CA ASP A 180 -29.03 6.98 28.01
C ASP A 180 -28.15 5.83 27.49
N GLY A 181 -28.13 4.69 28.16
CA GLY A 181 -27.44 3.49 27.69
C GLY A 181 -27.98 2.97 26.35
N ILE A 182 -29.29 3.07 26.11
CA ILE A 182 -29.92 2.72 24.83
C ILE A 182 -29.65 3.81 23.77
N VAL A 183 -29.89 5.08 24.11
CA VAL A 183 -29.67 6.24 23.24
C VAL A 183 -28.25 6.26 22.70
N THR A 184 -27.24 6.15 23.57
CA THR A 184 -25.82 6.18 23.19
C THR A 184 -25.46 5.04 22.24
N TRP A 185 -25.97 3.83 22.53
CA TRP A 185 -25.75 2.64 21.71
C TRP A 185 -26.42 2.72 20.33
N VAL A 186 -27.60 3.33 20.23
CA VAL A 186 -28.32 3.53 18.97
C VAL A 186 -27.69 4.66 18.14
N ALA A 187 -27.41 5.82 18.75
CA ALA A 187 -26.81 6.97 18.08
C ALA A 187 -25.45 6.61 17.45
N ALA A 188 -24.58 5.93 18.21
CA ALA A 188 -23.29 5.46 17.71
C ALA A 188 -23.43 4.49 16.52
N ARG A 189 -24.45 3.62 16.52
CA ARG A 189 -24.75 2.73 15.37
C ARG A 189 -25.34 3.46 14.17
N GLN A 190 -26.13 4.51 14.40
CA GLN A 190 -26.62 5.34 13.31
C GLN A 190 -25.46 6.08 12.65
N ALA A 191 -24.57 6.70 13.43
CA ALA A 191 -23.35 7.36 12.95
C ALA A 191 -22.43 6.39 12.17
N GLU A 192 -22.13 5.21 12.72
CA GLU A 192 -21.40 4.14 12.03
C GLU A 192 -22.09 3.78 10.69
N GLY A 193 -23.42 3.68 10.70
CA GLY A 193 -24.23 3.40 9.51
C GLY A 193 -24.30 4.55 8.51
N GLU A 194 -24.11 5.80 8.92
CA GLU A 194 -24.07 7.01 8.09
C GLU A 194 -22.69 7.19 7.44
N ILE A 195 -21.61 7.00 8.20
CA ILE A 195 -20.23 6.90 7.67
C ILE A 195 -20.13 5.75 6.65
N ARG A 196 -20.73 4.59 6.94
CA ARG A 196 -20.82 3.45 5.99
C ARG A 196 -21.80 3.68 4.81
N ARG A 197 -22.47 4.84 4.75
CA ARG A 197 -23.27 5.30 3.61
C ARG A 197 -22.58 6.40 2.82
N SER A 198 -21.71 7.22 3.43
CA SER A 198 -20.88 8.20 2.71
C SER A 198 -19.63 7.58 2.06
N LEU A 199 -19.08 6.49 2.61
CA LEU A 199 -18.02 5.72 1.95
C LEU A 199 -18.46 5.17 0.57
N PRO A 200 -17.65 5.34 -0.50
CA PRO A 200 -17.96 4.82 -1.82
C PRO A 200 -18.18 3.30 -1.81
N ARG A 201 -19.39 2.87 -2.17
CA ARG A 201 -19.71 1.44 -2.29
C ARG A 201 -19.18 0.89 -3.61
N LEU A 202 -18.04 0.21 -3.54
CA LEU A 202 -17.66 -0.75 -4.59
C LEU A 202 -18.83 -1.73 -4.81
N PRO A 203 -19.23 -1.99 -6.07
CA PRO A 203 -20.33 -2.91 -6.35
C PRO A 203 -19.96 -4.34 -5.91
N ALA A 204 -20.96 -5.07 -5.39
CA ALA A 204 -20.80 -6.50 -5.17
C ALA A 204 -20.51 -7.22 -6.50
N PRO A 205 -19.66 -8.26 -6.52
CA PRO A 205 -19.26 -8.92 -7.76
C PRO A 205 -20.48 -9.57 -8.44
N ASP A 206 -20.81 -9.10 -9.64
CA ASP A 206 -21.89 -9.65 -10.46
C ASP A 206 -21.53 -11.06 -10.96
N ALA A 207 -22.52 -11.95 -11.05
CA ALA A 207 -22.33 -13.37 -11.37
C ALA A 207 -21.91 -13.62 -12.84
N ARG A 208 -21.72 -12.57 -13.65
CA ARG A 208 -21.27 -12.61 -15.05
C ARG A 208 -19.74 -12.67 -15.14
N ALA A 209 -19.18 -13.77 -14.65
CA ALA A 209 -17.73 -14.03 -14.54
C ALA A 209 -17.02 -14.23 -15.91
N ALA A 210 -17.01 -13.20 -16.76
CA ALA A 210 -16.40 -13.21 -18.09
C ALA A 210 -15.69 -11.89 -18.51
N ARG A 211 -15.77 -10.81 -17.71
CA ARG A 211 -15.20 -9.49 -18.07
C ARG A 211 -14.56 -8.70 -16.91
N HIS A 212 -14.04 -9.37 -15.89
CA HIS A 212 -13.13 -8.73 -14.92
C HIS A 212 -11.67 -9.04 -15.31
N PRO A 213 -10.83 -8.02 -15.60
CA PRO A 213 -9.42 -8.25 -15.90
C PRO A 213 -8.66 -8.75 -14.65
N PRO A 214 -7.50 -9.41 -14.81
CA PRO A 214 -6.60 -9.66 -13.70
C PRO A 214 -6.15 -8.33 -13.07
N HIS A 215 -5.88 -8.35 -11.76
CA HIS A 215 -5.50 -7.16 -10.99
C HIS A 215 -4.24 -6.49 -11.54
N TYR A 216 -3.26 -7.29 -11.96
CA TYR A 216 -2.14 -6.82 -12.79
C TYR A 216 -2.36 -7.25 -14.25
N PRO A 217 -2.25 -6.32 -15.22
CA PRO A 217 -2.40 -6.63 -16.64
C PRO A 217 -1.33 -7.62 -17.10
N ALA A 218 -1.61 -8.36 -18.18
CA ALA A 218 -0.61 -9.24 -18.77
C ALA A 218 0.64 -8.45 -19.21
N PRO A 219 1.85 -9.02 -19.12
CA PRO A 219 3.06 -8.33 -19.55
C PRO A 219 3.05 -8.05 -21.04
N GLU A 220 3.60 -6.89 -21.41
CA GLU A 220 3.73 -6.41 -22.79
C GLU A 220 4.61 -7.35 -23.63
N PHE A 221 5.77 -7.71 -23.09
CA PHE A 221 6.74 -8.57 -23.75
C PHE A 221 6.61 -10.03 -23.29
N LYS A 222 6.56 -10.96 -24.24
CA LYS A 222 6.64 -12.41 -23.97
C LYS A 222 8.07 -12.94 -23.92
N ASP A 223 9.03 -12.13 -24.35
CA ASP A 223 10.43 -12.51 -24.50
C ASP A 223 11.36 -11.52 -23.79
N ALA A 224 12.44 -12.06 -23.22
CA ALA A 224 13.41 -11.33 -22.42
C ALA A 224 14.42 -10.53 -23.24
N GLN A 225 14.72 -10.92 -24.48
CA GLN A 225 15.59 -10.14 -25.37
C GLN A 225 14.85 -8.89 -25.84
N ALA A 226 13.64 -9.02 -26.38
CA ALA A 226 12.82 -7.90 -26.84
C ALA A 226 12.53 -6.89 -25.71
N ALA A 227 12.23 -7.38 -24.50
CA ALA A 227 12.07 -6.51 -23.33
C ALA A 227 13.38 -5.82 -22.92
N GLY A 228 14.51 -6.52 -23.01
CA GLY A 228 15.84 -5.94 -22.74
C GLY A 228 16.25 -4.87 -23.75
N GLU A 229 15.91 -5.07 -25.03
CA GLU A 229 16.11 -4.09 -26.10
C GLU A 229 15.23 -2.84 -25.90
N ALA A 230 13.94 -3.02 -25.62
CA ALA A 230 13.04 -1.90 -25.31
C ALA A 230 13.49 -1.11 -24.07
N GLN A 231 13.95 -1.79 -23.00
CA GLN A 231 14.44 -1.12 -21.81
C GLN A 231 15.78 -0.40 -22.04
N LYS A 232 16.66 -0.93 -22.90
CA LYS A 232 17.87 -0.21 -23.35
C LYS A 232 17.50 1.04 -24.14
N ALA A 233 16.51 0.96 -25.04
CA ALA A 233 16.04 2.10 -25.81
C ALA A 233 15.53 3.23 -24.91
N VAL A 234 14.76 2.92 -23.86
CA VAL A 234 14.31 3.90 -22.84
C VAL A 234 15.49 4.58 -22.11
N ILE A 235 16.54 3.83 -21.78
CA ILE A 235 17.72 4.37 -21.08
C ILE A 235 18.56 5.24 -22.04
N SER A 236 18.70 4.85 -23.31
CA SER A 236 19.40 5.63 -24.32
C SER A 236 18.61 6.89 -24.76
N GLU A 237 17.27 6.80 -24.80
CA GLU A 237 16.34 7.93 -24.94
C GLU A 237 16.58 8.97 -23.84
N PHE A 238 16.65 8.51 -22.57
CA PHE A 238 17.00 9.38 -21.44
C PHE A 238 18.36 10.06 -21.63
N PHE A 239 19.43 9.31 -21.91
CA PHE A 239 20.76 9.90 -22.02
C PHE A 239 20.88 10.88 -23.19
N THR A 240 20.19 10.64 -24.30
CA THR A 240 20.12 11.55 -25.45
C THR A 240 19.39 12.85 -25.10
N ALA A 241 18.25 12.76 -24.41
CA ALA A 241 17.49 13.93 -23.96
C ALA A 241 18.24 14.73 -22.88
N ALA A 242 18.81 14.04 -21.89
CA ALA A 242 19.55 14.65 -20.78
C ALA A 242 20.85 15.32 -21.26
N SER A 243 21.58 14.73 -22.21
CA SER A 243 22.79 15.34 -22.75
C SER A 243 22.48 16.60 -23.57
N THR A 244 21.46 16.53 -24.42
CA THR A 244 20.97 17.69 -25.19
C THR A 244 20.53 18.82 -24.26
N PHE A 245 19.77 18.50 -23.21
CA PHE A 245 19.29 19.46 -22.21
C PHE A 245 20.44 20.13 -21.43
N VAL A 246 21.41 19.35 -20.93
CA VAL A 246 22.54 19.91 -20.17
C VAL A 246 23.45 20.75 -21.06
N ALA A 247 23.69 20.34 -22.31
CA ALA A 247 24.41 21.16 -23.29
C ALA A 247 23.70 22.50 -23.50
N ALA A 248 22.38 22.48 -23.74
CA ALA A 248 21.57 23.68 -23.86
C ALA A 248 21.63 24.56 -22.59
N ARG A 249 21.47 23.99 -21.39
CA ARG A 249 21.52 24.77 -20.14
C ARG A 249 22.88 25.41 -19.90
N ARG A 250 23.99 24.71 -20.23
CA ARG A 250 25.35 25.28 -20.18
C ARG A 250 25.50 26.43 -21.17
N THR A 251 25.09 26.25 -22.44
CA THR A 251 25.10 27.32 -23.45
C THR A 251 24.22 28.52 -23.06
N PHE A 252 23.06 28.27 -22.43
CA PHE A 252 22.19 29.29 -21.88
C PHE A 252 22.87 30.10 -20.78
N GLU A 253 23.42 29.47 -19.73
CA GLU A 253 24.07 30.21 -18.64
C GLU A 253 25.31 30.99 -19.13
N THR A 254 26.11 30.44 -20.05
CA THR A 254 27.22 31.17 -20.69
C THR A 254 26.73 32.39 -21.47
N ARG A 255 25.83 32.22 -22.46
CA ARG A 255 25.33 33.36 -23.27
C ARG A 255 24.57 34.38 -22.43
N LYS A 256 23.91 33.95 -21.36
CA LYS A 256 23.24 34.82 -20.38
C LYS A 256 24.26 35.65 -19.60
N ALA A 257 25.36 35.05 -19.14
CA ALA A 257 26.46 35.78 -18.52
C ALA A 257 27.08 36.79 -19.49
N ASP A 258 27.44 36.36 -20.71
CA ASP A 258 28.02 37.21 -21.76
C ASP A 258 27.11 38.40 -22.12
N ALA A 259 25.81 38.15 -22.33
CA ALA A 259 24.83 39.19 -22.64
C ALA A 259 24.52 40.11 -21.46
N THR A 260 24.65 39.62 -20.22
CA THR A 260 24.47 40.42 -18.99
C THR A 260 25.68 41.33 -18.75
N ALA A 261 26.90 40.81 -18.92
CA ALA A 261 28.14 41.58 -18.86
C ALA A 261 28.23 42.60 -20.01
N GLY A 262 27.91 42.20 -21.23
CA GLY A 262 27.84 43.09 -22.40
C GLY A 262 26.76 44.18 -22.31
N ALA A 263 25.76 44.02 -21.44
CA ALA A 263 24.79 45.05 -21.10
C ALA A 263 25.22 45.94 -19.92
N GLY A 264 26.40 45.71 -19.32
CA GLY A 264 26.90 46.44 -18.15
C GLY A 264 26.19 46.10 -16.84
N LEU A 265 25.54 44.94 -16.74
CA LEU A 265 24.65 44.56 -15.64
C LEU A 265 25.29 43.58 -14.65
N ASP A 266 26.44 43.94 -14.09
CA ASP A 266 27.14 43.11 -13.10
C ASP A 266 26.32 42.94 -11.80
N PRO A 267 25.95 41.70 -11.39
CA PRO A 267 25.24 41.46 -10.14
C PRO A 267 26.06 41.70 -8.87
N GLU A 268 27.39 41.67 -8.94
CA GLU A 268 28.28 41.86 -7.79
C GLU A 268 28.58 43.35 -7.51
N LEU A 269 28.26 44.23 -8.45
CA LEU A 269 28.45 45.69 -8.35
C LEU A 269 27.13 46.48 -8.18
N ASP A 270 25.97 45.83 -8.29
CA ASP A 270 24.66 46.46 -8.11
C ASP A 270 24.34 46.74 -6.64
N THR A 271 23.84 47.94 -6.34
CA THR A 271 23.15 48.19 -5.06
C THR A 271 21.78 47.48 -5.02
N PRO A 272 21.15 47.30 -3.84
CA PRO A 272 19.81 46.71 -3.75
C PRO A 272 18.73 47.42 -4.58
N ASP A 273 18.83 48.74 -4.77
CA ASP A 273 17.92 49.49 -5.62
C ASP A 273 18.30 49.45 -7.10
N ASP A 274 19.59 49.37 -7.46
CA ASP A 274 20.02 49.02 -8.82
C ASP A 274 19.47 47.66 -9.24
N ALA A 275 19.62 46.63 -8.40
CA ALA A 275 19.10 45.29 -8.65
C ALA A 275 17.57 45.29 -8.84
N ARG A 276 16.84 46.13 -8.08
CA ARG A 276 15.40 46.32 -8.22
C ARG A 276 15.01 47.04 -9.51
N GLN A 277 15.75 48.06 -9.95
CA GLN A 277 15.48 48.79 -11.19
C GLN A 277 15.89 47.99 -12.44
N ARG A 278 17.08 47.37 -12.41
CA ARG A 278 17.71 46.64 -13.52
C ARG A 278 17.16 45.21 -13.68
N GLY A 279 16.47 44.68 -12.67
CA GLY A 279 15.89 43.33 -12.68
C GLY A 279 14.96 43.05 -13.87
N GLY A 280 14.21 44.05 -14.34
CA GLY A 280 13.39 43.93 -15.55
C GLY A 280 14.21 43.70 -16.82
N LEU A 281 15.36 44.37 -16.94
CA LEU A 281 16.28 44.22 -18.08
C LEU A 281 17.03 42.89 -18.02
N ARG A 282 17.51 42.45 -16.84
CA ARG A 282 18.04 41.10 -16.65
C ARG A 282 17.01 40.02 -17.00
N GLY A 283 15.75 40.21 -16.63
CA GLY A 283 14.64 39.31 -17.00
C GLY A 283 14.38 39.27 -18.51
N ALA A 284 14.50 40.40 -19.21
CA ALA A 284 14.37 40.46 -20.67
C ALA A 284 15.53 39.75 -21.39
N ILE A 285 16.78 39.97 -20.95
CA ILE A 285 17.97 39.26 -21.47
C ILE A 285 17.83 37.76 -21.25
N THR A 286 17.52 37.34 -20.02
CA THR A 286 17.31 35.93 -19.65
C THR A 286 16.25 35.27 -20.53
N ARG A 287 15.11 35.94 -20.74
CA ARG A 287 14.03 35.44 -21.61
C ARG A 287 14.46 35.34 -23.08
N LYS A 288 15.17 36.33 -23.59
CA LYS A 288 15.66 36.33 -24.98
C LYS A 288 16.62 35.17 -25.23
N VAL A 289 17.69 35.08 -24.43
CA VAL A 289 18.72 34.02 -24.57
C VAL A 289 18.09 32.64 -24.35
N GLY A 290 17.14 32.51 -23.43
CA GLY A 290 16.38 31.27 -23.23
C GLY A 290 15.60 30.83 -24.46
N LEU A 291 14.85 31.73 -25.10
CA LEU A 291 14.11 31.43 -26.33
C LEU A 291 15.03 31.07 -27.50
N GLU A 292 16.17 31.76 -27.64
CA GLU A 292 17.17 31.49 -28.69
C GLU A 292 17.80 30.10 -28.50
N VAL A 293 18.21 29.75 -27.27
CA VAL A 293 18.83 28.45 -26.97
C VAL A 293 17.81 27.29 -27.01
N MET A 294 16.57 27.49 -26.56
CA MET A 294 15.51 26.48 -26.69
C MET A 294 15.22 26.14 -28.16
N ALA A 295 15.18 27.16 -29.04
CA ALA A 295 15.00 26.96 -30.47
C ALA A 295 16.20 26.29 -31.16
N GLU A 296 17.42 26.59 -30.72
CA GLU A 296 18.67 26.00 -31.25
C GLU A 296 18.83 24.52 -30.90
N PHE A 297 18.53 24.14 -29.65
CA PHE A 297 18.65 22.77 -29.16
C PHE A 297 17.37 21.93 -29.32
N GLY A 298 16.28 22.52 -29.82
CA GLY A 298 15.01 21.84 -30.06
C GLY A 298 14.26 21.40 -28.80
N ILE A 299 14.52 22.05 -27.66
CA ILE A 299 13.92 21.74 -26.35
C ILE A 299 12.79 22.72 -26.01
N ALA A 300 11.79 22.24 -25.26
CA ALA A 300 10.59 23.02 -24.94
C ALA A 300 10.68 23.81 -23.62
N ASP A 301 11.66 23.48 -22.77
CA ASP A 301 11.89 24.07 -21.45
C ASP A 301 13.40 24.03 -21.13
N LEU A 302 13.86 24.92 -20.26
CA LEU A 302 15.20 24.97 -19.68
C LEU A 302 15.20 24.79 -18.16
N ASP A 303 14.06 24.99 -17.49
CA ASP A 303 13.96 25.00 -16.01
C ASP A 303 13.58 23.63 -15.42
N HIS A 304 13.00 22.72 -16.21
CA HIS A 304 12.75 21.32 -15.83
C HIS A 304 13.53 20.35 -16.73
N GLY A 305 14.44 19.57 -16.15
CA GLY A 305 15.20 18.54 -16.87
C GLY A 305 14.34 17.31 -17.16
N PRO A 306 14.65 16.50 -18.20
CA PRO A 306 13.95 15.24 -18.44
C PRO A 306 14.10 14.28 -17.26
N ARG A 307 12.96 13.75 -16.77
CA ARG A 307 12.89 12.87 -15.59
C ARG A 307 12.11 11.60 -15.92
N ILE A 308 12.76 10.44 -15.81
CA ILE A 308 12.19 9.15 -16.23
C ILE A 308 12.28 8.09 -15.12
N LEU A 309 11.16 7.41 -14.86
CA LEU A 309 11.07 6.21 -14.02
C LEU A 309 10.99 4.95 -14.90
N ALA A 310 12.09 4.19 -14.97
CA ALA A 310 12.22 3.00 -15.81
C ALA A 310 11.71 1.72 -15.11
N SER A 311 10.40 1.67 -14.85
CA SER A 311 9.77 0.64 -14.01
C SER A 311 9.58 -0.73 -14.70
N GLY A 312 9.00 -1.68 -13.97
CA GLY A 312 8.66 -3.03 -14.44
C GLY A 312 9.84 -4.01 -14.51
N ALA A 313 9.52 -5.27 -14.77
CA ALA A 313 10.42 -6.37 -15.15
C ALA A 313 11.80 -6.36 -14.45
N GLN A 314 11.84 -6.71 -13.16
CA GLN A 314 13.10 -6.74 -12.42
C GLN A 314 14.07 -7.78 -12.96
N GLY A 315 15.36 -7.44 -12.96
CA GLY A 315 16.41 -8.32 -13.44
C GLY A 315 16.71 -8.22 -14.95
N LEU A 316 15.97 -7.43 -15.75
CA LEU A 316 16.34 -7.08 -17.13
C LEU A 316 17.67 -6.29 -17.26
N GLY A 317 18.36 -6.02 -16.15
CA GLY A 317 19.69 -5.38 -16.18
C GLY A 317 19.66 -3.86 -16.41
N LYS A 318 18.66 -3.14 -15.86
CA LYS A 318 18.57 -1.66 -16.00
C LYS A 318 19.87 -0.97 -15.59
N THR A 319 20.39 -1.34 -14.41
CA THR A 319 21.66 -0.88 -13.87
C THR A 319 22.80 -1.09 -14.88
N ALA A 320 22.97 -2.32 -15.39
CA ALA A 320 24.02 -2.66 -16.35
C ALA A 320 23.87 -1.91 -17.69
N ALA A 321 22.65 -1.68 -18.16
CA ALA A 321 22.38 -0.85 -19.34
C ALA A 321 22.75 0.63 -19.08
N ALA A 322 22.38 1.20 -17.92
CA ALA A 322 22.76 2.56 -17.57
C ALA A 322 24.29 2.73 -17.41
N LEU A 323 24.99 1.76 -16.78
CA LEU A 323 26.45 1.77 -16.70
C LEU A 323 27.11 1.65 -18.09
N HIS A 324 26.51 0.89 -19.01
CA HIS A 324 26.97 0.79 -20.40
C HIS A 324 26.82 2.12 -21.15
N GLU A 325 25.65 2.76 -21.08
CA GLU A 325 25.42 4.06 -21.73
C GLU A 325 26.36 5.13 -21.18
N LEU A 326 26.59 5.17 -19.86
CA LEU A 326 27.60 6.04 -19.23
C LEU A 326 29.02 5.79 -19.78
N ALA A 327 29.40 4.52 -19.98
CA ALA A 327 30.72 4.15 -20.49
C ALA A 327 30.92 4.54 -21.97
N VAL A 328 29.87 4.59 -22.79
CA VAL A 328 29.97 5.03 -24.20
C VAL A 328 29.71 6.53 -24.41
N LEU A 329 29.17 7.23 -23.40
CA LEU A 329 28.90 8.68 -23.43
C LEU A 329 30.16 9.52 -23.77
N GLY A 330 31.36 9.01 -23.47
CA GLY A 330 32.64 9.63 -23.80
C GLY A 330 33.33 9.18 -25.11
N THR A 331 32.79 8.21 -25.87
CA THR A 331 33.62 7.43 -26.81
C THR A 331 33.30 7.61 -28.30
N LEU A 332 32.05 7.84 -28.71
CA LEU A 332 31.67 7.94 -30.13
C LEU A 332 31.95 9.33 -30.73
N GLU A 333 32.78 9.41 -31.77
CA GLU A 333 33.13 10.69 -32.43
C GLU A 333 31.93 11.33 -33.14
N GLN A 334 31.05 10.51 -33.73
CA GLN A 334 29.83 10.97 -34.41
C GLN A 334 28.78 11.60 -33.47
N VAL A 335 28.99 11.54 -32.16
CA VAL A 335 28.14 12.16 -31.11
C VAL A 335 28.79 13.44 -30.54
N ALA A 336 29.93 13.89 -31.08
CA ALA A 336 30.71 15.00 -30.54
C ALA A 336 29.94 16.34 -30.36
N ALA A 337 28.87 16.57 -31.12
CA ALA A 337 28.02 17.74 -31.00
C ALA A 337 27.14 17.78 -29.72
N ILE A 338 26.97 16.65 -29.03
CA ILE A 338 26.13 16.52 -27.81
C ILE A 338 26.92 15.89 -26.65
N ARG A 339 28.26 15.88 -26.74
CA ARG A 339 29.13 15.53 -25.61
C ARG A 339 29.18 16.68 -24.61
N ILE A 340 29.33 16.34 -23.34
CA ILE A 340 29.50 17.32 -22.24
C ILE A 340 30.88 17.08 -21.59
N PRO A 341 31.95 17.72 -22.08
CA PRO A 341 33.20 17.82 -21.33
C PRO A 341 32.94 18.42 -19.94
N GLY A 342 33.60 17.93 -18.90
CA GLY A 342 33.34 18.42 -17.54
C GLY A 342 31.99 18.01 -16.93
N ALA A 343 31.30 16.98 -17.44
CA ALA A 343 30.06 16.48 -16.83
C ALA A 343 30.31 15.81 -15.47
N ARG A 344 29.56 16.21 -14.44
CA ARG A 344 29.49 15.52 -13.15
C ARG A 344 28.20 14.70 -13.08
N ILE A 345 28.31 13.38 -13.16
CA ILE A 345 27.16 12.48 -13.09
C ILE A 345 27.17 11.79 -11.73
N VAL A 346 26.04 11.78 -11.02
CA VAL A 346 25.92 11.12 -9.71
C VAL A 346 24.98 9.93 -9.80
N VAL A 347 25.47 8.77 -9.39
CA VAL A 347 24.75 7.50 -9.38
C VAL A 347 24.54 7.07 -7.93
N TYR A 348 23.32 7.26 -7.45
CA TYR A 348 22.89 6.85 -6.12
C TYR A 348 22.45 5.39 -6.12
N ALA A 349 22.96 4.60 -5.17
CA ALA A 349 22.60 3.20 -4.96
C ALA A 349 22.12 2.95 -3.52
N ALA A 350 21.31 1.92 -3.29
CA ALA A 350 20.66 1.72 -1.99
C ALA A 350 21.62 1.58 -0.78
N THR A 351 22.89 1.17 -0.99
CA THR A 351 23.94 1.06 0.04
C THR A 351 25.34 1.42 -0.51
N ASN A 352 26.30 1.72 0.38
CA ASN A 352 27.71 1.96 0.00
C ASN A 352 28.33 0.77 -0.75
N ALA A 353 28.04 -0.47 -0.33
CA ALA A 353 28.56 -1.67 -0.98
C ALA A 353 28.03 -1.86 -2.41
N MET A 354 26.79 -1.42 -2.69
CA MET A 354 26.25 -1.37 -4.05
C MET A 354 26.93 -0.27 -4.88
N ALA A 355 27.18 0.90 -4.31
CA ALA A 355 27.92 1.97 -4.99
C ALA A 355 29.35 1.53 -5.37
N GLU A 356 30.04 0.79 -4.50
CA GLU A 356 31.34 0.19 -4.80
C GLU A 356 31.28 -0.88 -5.88
N GLN A 357 30.27 -1.78 -5.85
CA GLN A 357 30.06 -2.77 -6.92
C GLN A 357 29.79 -2.09 -8.26
N MET A 358 28.89 -1.09 -8.31
CA MET A 358 28.54 -0.38 -9.54
C MET A 358 29.72 0.44 -10.08
N ALA A 359 30.55 1.03 -9.23
CA ALA A 359 31.79 1.67 -9.64
C ALA A 359 32.82 0.67 -10.21
N SER A 360 32.87 -0.56 -9.66
CA SER A 360 33.70 -1.64 -10.18
C SER A 360 33.21 -2.12 -11.55
N ASP A 361 31.90 -2.40 -11.67
CA ASP A 361 31.24 -2.85 -12.90
C ASP A 361 31.39 -1.80 -14.02
N TYR A 362 31.24 -0.50 -13.69
CA TYR A 362 31.51 0.60 -14.61
C TYR A 362 32.96 0.63 -15.08
N ARG A 363 33.94 0.60 -14.16
CA ARG A 363 35.38 0.60 -14.52
C ARG A 363 35.80 -0.62 -15.35
N ALA A 364 35.10 -1.75 -15.20
CA ALA A 364 35.37 -2.96 -15.97
C ALA A 364 34.91 -2.89 -17.44
N ILE A 365 33.98 -1.97 -17.77
CA ILE A 365 33.46 -1.77 -19.13
C ILE A 365 33.84 -0.42 -19.75
N ALA A 366 34.23 0.56 -18.94
CA ALA A 366 34.62 1.91 -19.37
C ALA A 366 35.99 1.91 -20.08
N PRO A 367 36.07 2.18 -21.40
CA PRO A 367 37.35 2.41 -22.07
C PRO A 367 38.02 3.72 -21.58
N PRO A 368 39.33 3.93 -21.84
CA PRO A 368 40.09 5.07 -21.29
C PRO A 368 39.60 6.47 -21.66
N SER A 369 38.73 6.62 -22.67
CA SER A 369 38.08 7.88 -23.06
C SER A 369 36.73 8.14 -22.37
N SER A 370 36.33 7.30 -21.41
CA SER A 370 35.16 7.51 -20.54
C SER A 370 35.46 8.47 -19.41
N LEU A 371 34.41 9.03 -18.79
CA LEU A 371 34.55 9.79 -17.54
C LEU A 371 35.10 8.89 -16.42
N PRO A 372 35.99 9.39 -15.53
CA PRO A 372 36.55 8.60 -14.43
C PRO A 372 35.46 8.21 -13.42
N GLY A 373 35.42 6.94 -13.03
CA GLY A 373 34.51 6.44 -11.99
C GLY A 373 35.10 6.57 -10.59
N ARG A 374 34.46 7.30 -9.68
CA ARG A 374 34.85 7.47 -8.27
C ARG A 374 33.71 7.06 -7.33
N VAL A 375 34.05 6.62 -6.12
CA VAL A 375 33.06 6.29 -5.07
C VAL A 375 33.11 7.40 -4.03
N LEU A 376 31.96 7.93 -3.63
CA LEU A 376 31.84 8.92 -2.56
C LEU A 376 31.59 8.19 -1.23
N ARG A 377 32.64 7.99 -0.44
CA ARG A 377 32.57 7.35 0.87
C ARG A 377 32.30 8.35 2.00
N GLY A 378 31.47 7.94 2.96
CA GLY A 378 31.17 8.68 4.19
C GLY A 378 32.31 8.64 5.20
N ARG A 379 32.30 9.59 6.15
CA ARG A 379 33.33 9.73 7.20
C ARG A 379 33.59 8.46 8.00
N GLY A 380 32.55 7.68 8.27
CA GLY A 380 32.60 6.39 8.98
C GLY A 380 32.62 5.16 8.08
N ALA A 381 32.79 5.30 6.77
CA ALA A 381 33.11 4.17 5.91
C ALA A 381 34.57 3.75 6.14
N ARG A 382 34.89 2.48 5.89
CA ARG A 382 36.29 2.01 5.89
C ARG A 382 37.09 2.77 4.82
N ASP A 383 38.29 3.18 5.20
CA ASP A 383 39.30 3.68 4.30
C ASP A 383 39.93 2.52 3.50
N PRO A 384 39.91 2.55 2.14
CA PRO A 384 40.56 1.53 1.32
C PRO A 384 42.10 1.61 1.35
N GLU A 385 42.69 2.73 1.78
CA GLU A 385 44.14 2.93 1.85
C GLU A 385 44.72 2.58 3.24
N SER A 386 43.86 2.37 4.25
CA SER A 386 44.26 1.78 5.55
C SER A 386 44.24 0.24 5.52
N GLU A 387 45.43 -0.35 5.70
CA GLU A 387 45.60 -1.78 5.97
C GLU A 387 44.89 -2.19 7.27
N GLY A 388 44.95 -1.35 8.31
CA GLY A 388 44.32 -1.56 9.62
C GLY A 388 42.78 -1.55 9.59
N GLY A 389 42.18 -0.98 8.55
CA GLY A 389 40.73 -0.88 8.41
C GLY A 389 40.11 0.31 9.13
N ASP A 390 40.86 1.39 9.26
CA ASP A 390 40.40 2.67 9.80
C ASP A 390 39.23 3.26 9.00
N THR A 391 38.63 4.33 9.53
CA THR A 391 37.56 5.07 8.84
C THR A 391 38.12 6.27 8.09
N MET A 392 37.45 6.67 6.99
CA MET A 392 37.82 7.80 6.11
C MET A 392 38.06 9.13 6.85
N CYS A 393 37.60 9.26 8.11
CA CYS A 393 37.89 10.37 9.00
C CYS A 393 38.29 9.82 10.38
N SER A 394 39.56 9.97 10.78
CA SER A 394 40.10 9.41 12.03
C SER A 394 39.34 9.85 13.30
N ARG A 395 38.67 11.02 13.27
CA ARG A 395 37.83 11.56 14.34
C ARG A 395 36.34 11.17 14.18
N PHE A 396 36.06 10.00 13.59
CA PHE A 396 34.68 9.62 13.25
C PHE A 396 33.74 9.52 14.46
N GLY A 397 34.23 9.13 15.65
CA GLY A 397 33.41 9.04 16.87
C GLY A 397 32.69 10.35 17.19
N VAL A 398 33.47 11.43 17.38
CA VAL A 398 32.94 12.77 17.63
C VAL A 398 32.21 13.33 16.40
N ALA A 399 32.70 13.06 15.18
CA ALA A 399 32.02 13.45 13.95
C ALA A 399 30.60 12.87 13.85
N LYS A 400 30.39 11.63 14.33
CA LYS A 400 29.08 11.00 14.40
C LYS A 400 28.22 11.65 15.47
N ARG A 401 28.74 11.87 16.69
CA ARG A 401 27.99 12.50 17.78
C ARG A 401 27.53 13.92 17.44
N LEU A 402 28.37 14.71 16.76
CA LEU A 402 27.99 16.03 16.21
C LEU A 402 26.78 15.91 15.27
N ALA A 403 26.82 14.99 14.31
CA ALA A 403 25.71 14.76 13.37
C ALA A 403 24.46 14.21 14.07
N ASP A 404 24.60 13.31 15.04
CA ASP A 404 23.50 12.77 15.85
C ASP A 404 22.83 13.85 16.72
N GLN A 405 23.55 14.92 17.06
CA GLN A 405 23.05 16.15 17.73
C GLN A 405 22.56 17.24 16.74
N GLY A 406 22.64 17.00 15.43
CA GLY A 406 22.20 17.94 14.37
C GLY A 406 23.22 19.02 14.00
N LEU A 407 24.43 18.99 14.56
CA LEU A 407 25.47 19.99 14.32
C LEU A 407 26.29 19.69 13.05
N GLU A 408 26.57 20.73 12.27
CA GLU A 408 27.26 20.59 10.99
C GLU A 408 28.75 20.22 11.20
N VAL A 409 29.10 18.96 10.89
CA VAL A 409 30.45 18.40 11.10
C VAL A 409 31.54 19.14 10.30
N ALA A 410 31.22 19.74 9.15
CA ALA A 410 32.22 20.47 8.36
C ALA A 410 32.62 21.79 9.05
N ARG A 411 31.65 22.64 9.40
CA ARG A 411 31.85 23.85 10.23
C ARG A 411 32.54 23.57 11.57
N HIS A 412 32.01 22.66 12.39
CA HIS A 412 32.44 22.51 13.78
C HIS A 412 33.71 21.64 13.97
N LEU A 413 33.92 20.62 13.11
CA LEU A 413 35.03 19.66 13.28
C LEU A 413 36.10 19.72 12.18
N CYS A 414 35.84 20.32 11.01
CA CYS A 414 36.80 20.31 9.90
C CYS A 414 37.51 21.65 9.69
N ASP A 415 36.75 22.69 9.34
CA ASP A 415 37.25 23.97 8.83
C ASP A 415 36.25 25.06 9.21
N ASP A 416 36.52 25.75 10.33
CA ASP A 416 35.66 26.83 10.80
C ASP A 416 35.92 28.08 9.95
N ARG A 417 35.11 28.20 8.89
CA ARG A 417 35.11 29.34 7.96
C ARG A 417 34.32 30.54 8.45
N ALA A 418 33.63 30.42 9.60
CA ALA A 418 32.70 31.44 10.08
C ALA A 418 33.34 32.37 11.13
N GLN A 419 34.36 31.92 11.87
CA GLN A 419 35.02 32.71 12.91
C GLN A 419 36.28 33.46 12.41
N LEU A 420 36.49 34.67 12.95
CA LEU A 420 37.80 35.34 12.87
C LEU A 420 38.86 34.44 13.53
N GLY A 421 39.95 34.18 12.81
CA GLY A 421 41.02 33.27 13.28
C GLY A 421 40.88 31.81 12.83
N ARG A 422 39.99 31.50 11.88
CA ARG A 422 39.84 30.26 11.09
C ARG A 422 40.62 29.04 11.64
N LYS A 423 39.99 28.30 12.56
CA LYS A 423 40.55 27.06 13.11
C LYS A 423 40.26 25.90 12.15
N ARG A 424 41.32 25.21 11.69
CA ARG A 424 41.23 23.95 10.92
C ARG A 424 41.61 22.76 11.80
N CYS A 425 41.03 21.59 11.52
CA CYS A 425 41.39 20.33 12.17
C CYS A 425 42.87 20.00 11.92
N SER A 426 43.58 19.55 12.96
CA SER A 426 44.98 19.12 12.89
C SER A 426 45.23 18.04 11.84
N LEU A 427 44.24 17.16 11.63
CA LEU A 427 44.31 16.05 10.68
C LEU A 427 43.74 16.38 9.29
N ILE A 428 43.32 17.63 9.01
CA ILE A 428 42.55 17.94 7.79
C ILE A 428 43.29 17.63 6.49
N ASP A 429 44.59 17.97 6.43
CA ASP A 429 45.39 17.90 5.22
C ASP A 429 45.80 16.44 4.88
N GLY A 430 45.68 15.51 5.84
CA GLY A 430 45.82 14.06 5.67
C GLY A 430 44.52 13.27 5.80
N CYS A 431 43.35 13.92 5.84
CA CYS A 431 42.07 13.23 6.02
C CYS A 431 41.54 12.70 4.70
N SER A 432 41.53 11.38 4.53
CA SER A 432 41.09 10.66 3.33
C SER A 432 39.70 11.09 2.82
N TYR A 433 38.75 11.38 3.72
CA TYR A 433 37.44 11.93 3.37
C TYR A 433 37.52 13.28 2.66
N GLN A 434 38.41 14.18 3.13
CA GLN A 434 38.62 15.50 2.53
C GLN A 434 39.45 15.41 1.24
N LEU A 435 40.46 14.54 1.21
CA LEU A 435 41.27 14.27 0.01
C LEU A 435 40.39 13.72 -1.13
N GLN A 436 39.54 12.74 -0.86
CA GLN A 436 38.53 12.21 -1.80
C GLN A 436 37.59 13.31 -2.33
N ILE A 437 37.12 14.22 -1.47
CA ILE A 437 36.25 15.34 -1.89
C ILE A 437 37.02 16.34 -2.75
N LYS A 438 38.26 16.67 -2.39
CA LYS A 438 39.14 17.55 -3.19
C LYS A 438 39.38 16.96 -4.57
N GLU A 439 39.80 15.70 -4.63
CA GLU A 439 40.07 14.95 -5.86
C GLU A 439 38.86 14.98 -6.80
N ILE A 440 37.66 14.64 -6.31
CA ILE A 440 36.43 14.63 -7.11
C ILE A 440 36.03 16.03 -7.60
N ARG A 441 36.28 17.09 -6.82
CA ARG A 441 35.98 18.48 -7.20
C ARG A 441 36.91 19.02 -8.28
N GLU A 442 38.17 18.60 -8.27
CA GLU A 442 39.23 19.08 -9.18
C GLU A 442 39.25 18.35 -10.54
N MET A 443 38.39 17.33 -10.74
CA MET A 443 38.26 16.63 -12.03
C MET A 443 37.45 17.42 -13.07
N GLU A 444 37.95 17.46 -14.31
CA GLU A 444 37.25 17.93 -15.52
C GLU A 444 36.18 16.93 -16.03
N GLY A 445 35.35 16.45 -15.10
CA GLY A 445 34.26 15.50 -15.35
C GLY A 445 34.49 14.16 -14.64
N VAL A 446 33.41 13.56 -14.12
CA VAL A 446 33.47 12.41 -13.22
C VAL A 446 32.11 11.71 -13.12
N VAL A 447 32.11 10.37 -12.99
CA VAL A 447 30.94 9.60 -12.54
C VAL A 447 31.14 9.22 -11.08
N VAL A 448 30.30 9.76 -10.20
CA VAL A 448 30.39 9.55 -8.75
C VAL A 448 29.31 8.58 -8.28
N PHE A 449 29.74 7.45 -7.74
CA PHE A 449 28.86 6.44 -7.14
C PHE A 449 28.72 6.70 -5.64
N ALA A 450 27.48 6.93 -5.19
CA ALA A 450 27.16 7.29 -3.80
C ALA A 450 26.00 6.43 -3.26
N SER A 451 25.78 6.43 -1.96
CA SER A 451 24.57 5.80 -1.38
C SER A 451 23.39 6.77 -1.29
N HIS A 452 22.17 6.25 -1.23
CA HIS A 452 20.93 7.05 -1.17
C HIS A 452 20.89 8.12 -0.06
N GLU A 453 21.68 8.00 1.01
CA GLU A 453 21.72 9.06 2.04
C GLU A 453 22.36 10.36 1.54
N TYR A 454 23.25 10.29 0.54
CA TYR A 454 23.83 11.47 -0.12
C TYR A 454 22.87 12.21 -1.06
N PHE A 455 21.67 11.68 -1.30
CA PHE A 455 20.63 12.39 -2.04
C PHE A 455 19.97 13.45 -1.14
N PHE A 456 19.71 13.10 0.12
CA PHE A 456 19.08 13.98 1.10
C PHE A 456 20.10 14.78 1.95
N LEU A 457 21.24 15.14 1.36
CA LEU A 457 22.33 15.88 2.02
C LEU A 457 22.91 16.92 1.06
N PRO A 458 23.29 18.13 1.54
CA PRO A 458 23.92 19.15 0.70
C PRO A 458 25.15 18.61 -0.02
N SER A 459 25.22 18.78 -1.35
CA SER A 459 26.25 18.13 -2.17
C SER A 459 27.67 18.59 -1.81
N VAL A 460 28.45 17.66 -1.25
CA VAL A 460 29.86 17.91 -0.92
C VAL A 460 30.78 17.92 -2.14
N ILE A 461 30.28 17.57 -3.34
CA ILE A 461 31.06 17.47 -4.59
C ILE A 461 30.71 18.55 -5.63
N GLY A 462 29.81 19.48 -5.30
CA GLY A 462 29.27 20.47 -6.24
C GLY A 462 27.97 20.00 -6.92
N THR A 463 27.38 20.82 -7.77
CA THR A 463 26.15 20.48 -8.49
C THR A 463 26.39 19.36 -9.53
N PRO A 464 25.55 18.32 -9.58
CA PRO A 464 25.57 17.33 -10.65
C PRO A 464 24.89 17.87 -11.91
N ASP A 465 25.39 17.47 -13.07
CA ASP A 465 24.75 17.70 -14.37
C ASP A 465 23.63 16.69 -14.64
N ILE A 466 23.78 15.44 -14.18
CA ILE A 466 22.80 14.34 -14.35
C ILE A 466 22.77 13.48 -13.09
N VAL A 467 21.59 13.04 -12.67
CA VAL A 467 21.39 12.10 -11.55
C VAL A 467 20.78 10.77 -12.01
N ILE A 468 21.23 9.67 -11.41
CA ILE A 468 20.69 8.32 -11.59
C ILE A 468 20.48 7.69 -10.22
N CYS A 469 19.38 6.97 -10.01
CA CYS A 469 19.06 6.29 -8.75
C CYS A 469 18.69 4.81 -8.98
N ASP A 470 19.32 3.88 -8.25
CA ASP A 470 19.19 2.42 -8.42
C ASP A 470 18.52 1.72 -7.22
N GLU A 471 17.51 0.89 -7.54
CA GLU A 471 16.47 0.41 -6.61
C GLU A 471 15.66 1.55 -5.94
N ASP A 472 14.66 1.20 -5.12
CA ASP A 472 13.72 2.16 -4.50
C ASP A 472 14.44 3.17 -3.57
N LEU A 473 14.27 4.45 -3.90
CA LEU A 473 14.67 5.63 -3.12
C LEU A 473 13.48 6.28 -2.39
N ALA A 474 12.27 6.15 -2.92
CA ALA A 474 11.11 6.89 -2.45
C ALA A 474 10.79 6.58 -0.99
N LEU A 475 10.85 5.30 -0.59
CA LEU A 475 10.58 4.88 0.78
C LEU A 475 11.69 5.24 1.79
N LYS A 476 12.75 5.95 1.36
CA LYS A 476 13.77 6.57 2.24
C LYS A 476 13.56 8.07 2.50
N ALA A 477 12.64 8.71 1.80
CA ALA A 477 12.34 10.14 1.97
C ALA A 477 11.48 10.46 3.21
N PRO A 478 10.49 9.64 3.62
CA PRO A 478 9.72 9.89 4.84
C PRO A 478 10.58 9.86 6.11
N GLU A 479 10.44 10.90 6.92
CA GLU A 479 11.00 11.01 8.28
C GLU A 479 9.93 11.58 9.21
N CYS A 480 10.06 11.34 10.52
CA CYS A 480 9.21 11.98 11.53
C CYS A 480 10.01 12.40 12.76
N VAL A 481 9.52 13.42 13.47
CA VAL A 481 10.07 13.89 14.76
C VAL A 481 8.94 14.03 15.79
N SER A 482 9.22 13.77 17.07
CA SER A 482 8.19 13.76 18.12
C SER A 482 8.66 14.37 19.45
N PHE A 483 7.91 15.33 19.99
CA PHE A 483 8.31 16.14 21.15
C PHE A 483 7.11 16.60 22.01
N HIS A 484 7.37 17.09 23.24
CA HIS A 484 6.31 17.52 24.17
C HIS A 484 5.68 18.85 23.69
N PRO A 485 4.34 19.03 23.74
CA PRO A 485 3.67 20.24 23.23
C PRO A 485 4.17 21.56 23.83
N GLU A 486 4.67 21.54 25.07
CA GLU A 486 5.21 22.70 25.78
C GLU A 486 6.42 23.32 25.07
N ARG A 487 7.23 22.51 24.38
CA ARG A 487 8.45 22.97 23.70
C ARG A 487 8.17 23.94 22.54
N ILE A 488 6.96 23.91 21.99
CA ILE A 488 6.47 24.91 21.02
C ILE A 488 6.57 26.33 21.61
N THR A 489 6.25 26.50 22.90
CA THR A 489 6.25 27.79 23.61
C THR A 489 7.51 28.05 24.43
N ALA A 490 8.41 27.08 24.57
CA ALA A 490 9.55 27.09 25.50
C ALA A 490 10.74 27.97 25.06
N LEU A 491 10.48 29.11 24.40
CA LEU A 491 11.53 29.98 23.81
C LEU A 491 12.62 30.37 24.83
N GLY A 492 12.28 30.50 26.11
CA GLY A 492 13.23 30.82 27.18
C GLY A 492 14.38 29.82 27.35
N ASP A 493 14.17 28.56 26.95
CA ASP A 493 15.13 27.46 27.11
C ASP A 493 16.26 27.52 26.05
N TRP A 494 16.02 28.20 24.91
CA TRP A 494 16.95 28.31 23.77
C TRP A 494 17.28 29.76 23.36
N TRP A 495 16.52 30.76 23.79
CA TRP A 495 16.76 32.19 23.48
C TRP A 495 17.68 32.88 24.50
N THR A 496 18.99 32.70 24.29
CA THR A 496 20.05 33.23 25.16
C THR A 496 20.21 34.76 25.10
N ALA A 497 21.03 35.33 25.98
CA ALA A 497 21.31 36.78 26.02
C ALA A 497 21.91 37.33 24.70
N ALA A 498 22.65 36.50 23.95
CA ALA A 498 23.27 36.88 22.67
C ALA A 498 22.24 37.29 21.59
N HIS A 499 20.99 36.83 21.71
CA HIS A 499 19.93 37.08 20.74
C HIS A 499 19.16 38.41 20.98
N ARG A 500 19.51 39.18 22.02
CA ARG A 500 18.65 40.26 22.54
C ARG A 500 18.93 41.65 21.95
N THR A 501 18.71 41.83 20.65
CA THR A 501 18.44 43.17 20.09
C THR A 501 16.95 43.53 20.27
N PRO A 502 16.55 44.82 20.26
CA PRO A 502 15.14 45.20 20.36
C PRO A 502 14.27 44.63 19.24
N GLU A 503 14.78 44.58 18.01
CA GLU A 503 14.10 43.97 16.86
C GLU A 503 13.94 42.45 17.02
N ALA A 504 14.98 41.77 17.52
CA ALA A 504 14.96 40.34 17.77
C ALA A 504 13.96 40.00 18.89
N ALA A 505 13.87 40.84 19.93
CA ALA A 505 12.87 40.71 20.99
C ALA A 505 11.42 40.93 20.50
N ALA A 506 11.20 41.82 19.52
CA ALA A 506 9.90 41.97 18.87
C ALA A 506 9.52 40.70 18.09
N ARG A 507 10.40 40.21 17.21
CA ARG A 507 10.16 38.97 16.44
C ARG A 507 9.96 37.74 17.34
N ALA A 508 10.60 37.72 18.51
CA ALA A 508 10.39 36.71 19.55
C ALA A 508 9.00 36.79 20.20
N ALA A 509 8.44 37.99 20.38
CA ALA A 509 7.07 38.18 20.86
C ALA A 509 6.04 37.75 19.79
N ASP A 510 6.26 38.13 18.53
CA ASP A 510 5.43 37.72 17.38
C ASP A 510 5.39 36.19 17.27
N TYR A 511 6.57 35.55 17.31
CA TYR A 511 6.72 34.09 17.35
C TYR A 511 5.95 33.48 18.52
N LEU A 512 6.05 34.03 19.73
CA LEU A 512 5.37 33.50 20.91
C LEU A 512 3.84 33.66 20.85
N GLU A 513 3.30 34.59 20.07
CA GLU A 513 1.85 34.62 19.80
C GLU A 513 1.43 33.46 18.88
N VAL A 514 2.14 33.26 17.76
CA VAL A 514 1.89 32.15 16.83
C VAL A 514 2.05 30.80 17.56
N ALA A 515 3.13 30.63 18.33
CA ALA A 515 3.42 29.42 19.09
C ALA A 515 2.30 29.02 20.07
N ARG A 516 1.75 29.98 20.82
CA ARG A 516 0.63 29.74 21.73
C ARG A 516 -0.64 29.35 20.98
N LYS A 517 -0.94 30.00 19.84
CA LYS A 517 -2.08 29.64 18.99
C LYS A 517 -1.94 28.23 18.40
N VAL A 518 -0.73 27.84 17.99
CA VAL A 518 -0.40 26.48 17.50
C VAL A 518 -0.56 25.42 18.58
N GLN A 519 0.10 25.61 19.73
CA GLN A 519 -0.02 24.70 20.87
C GLN A 519 -1.48 24.55 21.31
N TYR A 520 -2.22 25.64 21.40
CA TYR A 520 -3.66 25.59 21.70
C TYR A 520 -4.41 24.74 20.69
N ALA A 521 -4.23 24.97 19.38
CA ALA A 521 -4.97 24.27 18.33
C ALA A 521 -4.68 22.76 18.34
N LEU A 522 -3.41 22.36 18.47
CA LEU A 522 -3.01 20.95 18.52
C LEU A 522 -3.58 20.22 19.75
N VAL A 523 -3.54 20.83 20.93
CA VAL A 523 -3.95 20.19 22.18
C VAL A 523 -5.46 20.24 22.42
N ASN A 524 -6.14 21.31 22.00
CA ASN A 524 -7.53 21.60 22.36
C ASN A 524 -8.52 21.52 21.17
N CYS A 525 -8.04 21.36 19.93
CA CYS A 525 -8.88 21.27 18.74
C CYS A 525 -8.51 20.10 17.80
N PRO A 526 -8.30 18.86 18.31
CA PRO A 526 -7.93 17.71 17.48
C PRO A 526 -8.94 17.44 16.37
N GLY A 527 -8.47 17.26 15.13
CA GLY A 527 -9.28 17.13 13.92
C GLY A 527 -9.90 18.45 13.41
N ALA A 528 -9.61 19.57 14.06
CA ALA A 528 -10.08 20.91 13.71
C ALA A 528 -8.96 21.98 13.81
N GLU A 529 -7.69 21.57 13.75
CA GLU A 529 -6.52 22.41 14.03
C GLU A 529 -6.39 23.54 12.98
N LEU A 530 -6.43 23.21 11.68
CA LEU A 530 -6.34 24.18 10.58
C LEU A 530 -7.53 25.18 10.58
N LEU A 531 -8.70 24.76 11.07
CA LEU A 531 -9.82 25.67 11.30
C LEU A 531 -9.53 26.59 12.49
N ALA A 532 -9.15 26.01 13.64
CA ALA A 532 -8.85 26.76 14.86
C ALA A 532 -7.71 27.78 14.70
N LEU A 533 -6.75 27.54 13.80
CA LEU A 533 -5.67 28.48 13.45
C LEU A 533 -6.20 29.67 12.62
N ARG A 534 -7.02 29.41 11.59
CA ARG A 534 -7.65 30.47 10.77
C ARG A 534 -8.62 31.33 11.59
N ASP A 535 -9.41 30.71 12.46
CA ASP A 535 -10.30 31.41 13.39
C ASP A 535 -9.54 32.29 14.40
N ARG A 536 -8.22 32.06 14.57
CA ARG A 536 -7.28 32.88 15.38
C ARG A 536 -6.47 33.87 14.54
N GLY A 537 -6.85 34.06 13.27
CA GLY A 537 -6.28 35.02 12.34
C GLY A 537 -4.91 34.64 11.77
N LEU A 538 -4.52 33.36 11.80
CA LEU A 538 -3.23 32.92 11.26
C LEU A 538 -3.30 32.45 9.81
N ASP A 539 -2.30 32.82 9.02
CA ASP A 539 -2.12 32.39 7.63
C ASP A 539 -0.71 31.83 7.31
N VAL A 540 -0.47 31.53 6.03
CA VAL A 540 0.78 30.93 5.53
C VAL A 540 2.01 31.85 5.74
N ALA A 541 1.82 33.17 5.74
CA ALA A 541 2.90 34.13 5.97
C ALA A 541 3.34 34.14 7.44
N ASP A 542 2.42 33.97 8.39
CA ASP A 542 2.75 33.84 9.83
C ASP A 542 3.65 32.63 10.09
N PHE A 543 3.26 31.45 9.59
CA PHE A 543 4.06 30.24 9.75
C PHE A 543 5.42 30.34 9.03
N LYS A 544 5.50 31.04 7.89
CA LYS A 544 6.77 31.35 7.22
C LYS A 544 7.59 32.44 7.92
N ALA A 545 6.99 33.32 8.71
CA ALA A 545 7.70 34.25 9.59
C ALA A 545 8.25 33.51 10.81
N ALA A 546 7.42 32.71 11.49
CA ALA A 546 7.82 31.86 12.60
C ALA A 546 8.95 30.89 12.22
N ALA A 547 8.85 30.19 11.08
CA ALA A 547 9.90 29.29 10.62
C ALA A 547 11.24 30.02 10.36
N ARG A 548 11.21 31.19 9.70
CA ARG A 548 12.43 32.01 9.49
C ARG A 548 13.02 32.55 10.79
N PHE A 549 12.18 32.92 11.76
CA PHE A 549 12.63 33.29 13.11
C PHE A 549 13.33 32.13 13.79
N LEU A 550 12.69 30.95 13.85
CA LEU A 550 13.25 29.73 14.43
C LEU A 550 14.60 29.36 13.80
N LYS A 551 14.70 29.44 12.47
CA LYS A 551 15.96 29.18 11.76
C LYS A 551 17.06 30.18 12.13
N ALA A 552 16.72 31.47 12.26
CA ALA A 552 17.67 32.48 12.73
C ALA A 552 18.10 32.28 14.21
N VAL A 553 17.29 31.63 15.05
CA VAL A 553 17.73 31.21 16.40
C VAL A 553 18.67 30.02 16.30
N GLU A 554 18.31 28.99 15.54
CA GLU A 554 19.16 27.79 15.31
C GLU A 554 20.56 28.19 14.80
N ASP A 555 20.63 29.06 13.79
CA ASP A 555 21.91 29.54 13.23
C ASP A 555 22.68 30.47 14.20
N GLY A 556 21.98 31.07 15.17
CA GLY A 556 22.51 31.94 16.22
C GLY A 556 22.97 31.23 17.50
N VAL A 557 22.69 29.94 17.68
CA VAL A 557 23.23 29.14 18.79
C VAL A 557 24.73 28.90 18.57
N ALA A 558 25.55 29.80 19.12
CA ALA A 558 27.00 29.67 19.16
C ALA A 558 27.42 28.54 20.11
N VAL A 559 27.46 27.31 19.60
CA VAL A 559 28.12 26.19 20.28
C VAL A 559 29.64 26.36 20.14
N GLU A 560 30.36 26.46 21.25
CA GLU A 560 31.82 26.71 21.27
C GLU A 560 32.68 25.48 20.89
N ILE A 561 32.21 24.65 19.95
CA ILE A 561 32.99 23.54 19.38
C ILE A 561 33.76 24.04 18.15
N HIS A 562 35.10 23.93 18.18
CA HIS A 562 35.94 24.30 17.05
C HIS A 562 36.92 23.19 16.63
N PRO A 563 37.37 23.13 15.35
CA PRO A 563 38.14 21.99 14.82
C PRO A 563 39.46 21.63 15.53
N ARG A 564 40.00 22.52 16.38
CA ARG A 564 41.22 22.29 17.19
C ARG A 564 41.00 21.80 18.62
N MET A 565 39.77 21.59 19.08
CA MET A 565 39.53 20.98 20.41
C MET A 565 39.89 19.51 20.40
N GLU A 566 40.24 18.94 21.55
CA GLU A 566 40.42 17.50 21.70
C GLU A 566 39.08 16.76 21.71
N ASP A 567 39.05 15.52 21.21
CA ASP A 567 37.80 14.77 21.04
C ASP A 567 37.02 14.60 22.35
N GLY A 568 37.72 14.39 23.47
CA GLY A 568 37.12 14.32 24.81
C GLY A 568 36.54 15.65 25.33
N GLU A 569 37.06 16.80 24.90
CA GLU A 569 36.48 18.11 25.25
C GLU A 569 35.17 18.33 24.50
N ILE A 570 35.16 17.98 23.21
CA ILE A 570 33.95 18.05 22.37
C ILE A 570 32.90 17.08 22.90
N ASP A 571 33.27 15.86 23.24
CA ASP A 571 32.38 14.86 23.83
C ASP A 571 31.67 15.41 25.09
N ASN A 572 32.42 16.00 26.03
CA ASN A 572 31.85 16.60 27.24
C ASN A 572 30.85 17.74 26.93
N ILE A 573 31.11 18.56 25.90
CA ILE A 573 30.15 19.59 25.45
C ILE A 573 28.92 18.94 24.83
N LEU A 574 29.07 17.90 24.02
CA LEU A 574 27.97 17.17 23.38
C LEU A 574 27.11 16.38 24.39
N ASP A 575 27.66 15.99 25.54
CA ASP A 575 26.92 15.41 26.68
C ASP A 575 26.16 16.47 27.50
N GLY A 576 26.62 17.72 27.50
CA GLY A 576 25.93 18.87 28.10
C GLY A 576 24.86 19.51 27.20
N LEU A 577 24.79 19.14 25.92
CA LEU A 577 23.80 19.66 24.97
C LEU A 577 22.54 18.80 24.95
N GLU A 578 21.43 19.32 25.49
CA GLU A 578 20.10 18.90 25.04
C GLU A 578 19.99 19.13 23.53
N LYS A 579 19.34 18.21 22.81
CA LYS A 579 19.11 18.36 21.36
C LYS A 579 18.41 19.69 21.09
N SER A 580 18.89 20.44 20.10
CA SER A 580 18.30 21.73 19.71
C SER A 580 16.84 21.58 19.30
N GLU A 581 15.91 21.71 20.25
CA GLU A 581 14.48 21.50 20.01
C GLU A 581 13.89 22.51 19.03
N VAL A 582 14.61 23.62 18.81
CA VAL A 582 14.39 24.62 17.76
C VAL A 582 14.16 23.97 16.41
N ILE A 583 14.95 22.95 16.04
CA ILE A 583 14.81 22.26 14.74
C ILE A 583 13.51 21.46 14.63
N LEU A 584 13.00 20.96 15.77
CA LEU A 584 11.78 20.17 15.84
C LEU A 584 10.55 21.07 15.67
N VAL A 585 10.56 22.22 16.36
CA VAL A 585 9.50 23.24 16.23
C VAL A 585 9.59 23.96 14.88
N HIS A 586 10.78 24.10 14.29
CA HIS A 586 10.96 24.61 12.93
C HIS A 586 10.27 23.70 11.90
N ARG A 587 10.48 22.38 12.00
CA ARG A 587 9.79 21.39 11.16
C ARG A 587 8.27 21.43 11.36
N LEU A 588 7.78 21.62 12.60
CA LEU A 588 6.34 21.83 12.87
C LEU A 588 5.77 23.05 12.15
N MET A 589 6.40 24.22 12.27
CA MET A 589 5.94 25.45 11.62
C MET A 589 5.95 25.31 10.09
N HIS A 590 6.96 24.65 9.53
CA HIS A 590 7.02 24.35 8.09
C HIS A 590 5.90 23.40 7.64
N ALA A 591 5.62 22.33 8.39
CA ALA A 591 4.53 21.39 8.08
C ALA A 591 3.16 22.09 8.07
N ILE A 592 2.86 22.91 9.09
CA ILE A 592 1.62 23.70 9.14
C ILE A 592 1.55 24.69 7.96
N ALA A 593 2.65 25.34 7.58
CA ALA A 593 2.70 26.23 6.42
C ALA A 593 2.38 25.54 5.08
N VAL A 594 2.74 24.25 4.94
CA VAL A 594 2.40 23.42 3.77
C VAL A 594 0.93 22.98 3.78
N GLU A 595 0.35 22.73 4.94
CA GLU A 595 -1.05 22.29 5.06
C GLU A 595 -2.08 23.43 5.03
N MET A 596 -1.71 24.63 5.47
CA MET A 596 -2.61 25.80 5.53
C MET A 596 -3.39 26.11 4.23
N PRO A 597 -2.80 26.03 3.02
CA PRO A 597 -3.52 26.24 1.76
C PRO A 597 -4.58 25.19 1.42
N THR A 598 -4.55 24.00 2.04
CA THR A 598 -5.42 22.86 1.68
C THR A 598 -6.91 23.10 1.96
N GLY A 599 -7.23 24.09 2.79
CA GLY A 599 -8.61 24.42 3.18
C GLY A 599 -9.23 23.49 4.24
N ARG A 600 -8.66 22.28 4.45
CA ARG A 600 -9.14 21.21 5.35
C ARG A 600 -9.40 21.69 6.78
N ARG A 601 -10.22 20.95 7.54
CA ARG A 601 -10.53 21.27 8.94
C ARG A 601 -9.37 21.03 9.90
N GLY A 602 -8.68 19.91 9.74
CA GLY A 602 -7.60 19.46 10.62
C GLY A 602 -6.32 19.06 9.88
N LEU A 603 -5.26 18.83 10.66
CA LEU A 603 -3.92 18.49 10.17
C LEU A 603 -3.81 16.99 9.79
N VAL A 604 -2.86 16.69 8.90
CA VAL A 604 -2.57 15.32 8.40
C VAL A 604 -1.12 14.94 8.65
N GLY A 605 -0.18 15.83 8.29
CA GLY A 605 1.27 15.69 8.50
C GLY A 605 1.70 15.98 9.93
N VAL A 606 0.84 16.59 10.75
CA VAL A 606 1.04 16.75 12.19
C VAL A 606 -0.02 15.95 12.95
N THR A 607 0.40 15.24 13.99
CA THR A 607 -0.48 14.49 14.90
C THR A 607 -0.22 14.88 16.35
N PHE A 608 -1.23 14.70 17.21
CA PHE A 608 -1.14 14.88 18.65
C PHE A 608 -1.67 13.63 19.37
N ASP A 609 -0.85 13.03 20.22
CA ASP A 609 -1.23 11.94 21.12
C ASP A 609 -1.03 12.40 22.57
N PRO A 610 -2.10 12.55 23.38
CA PRO A 610 -1.98 12.95 24.78
C PRO A 610 -1.40 11.84 25.68
N ASN A 611 -1.33 10.59 25.22
CA ASN A 611 -0.97 9.40 25.99
C ASN A 611 0.09 8.54 25.27
N TYR A 612 1.02 9.17 24.56
CA TYR A 612 2.08 8.44 23.86
C TYR A 612 3.02 7.75 24.86
N MET A 613 3.39 6.49 24.60
CA MET A 613 4.31 5.75 25.48
C MET A 613 5.76 6.04 25.11
N VAL A 614 6.52 6.61 26.04
CA VAL A 614 7.97 6.87 25.90
C VAL A 614 8.77 6.08 26.94
N THR A 615 9.99 5.69 26.59
CA THR A 615 10.92 5.08 27.55
C THR A 615 11.90 6.13 28.06
N VAL A 616 11.72 6.57 29.30
CA VAL A 616 12.58 7.54 30.00
C VAL A 616 13.36 6.81 31.08
N ASN A 617 14.70 6.91 31.07
CA ASN A 617 15.59 6.26 32.03
C ASN A 617 15.29 4.75 32.24
N GLY A 618 14.91 4.05 31.16
CA GLY A 618 14.56 2.63 31.17
C GLY A 618 13.15 2.29 31.68
N LYS A 619 12.35 3.27 32.09
CA LYS A 619 10.94 3.11 32.49
C LYS A 619 10.01 3.59 31.37
N ASN A 620 8.86 2.94 31.23
CA ASN A 620 7.84 3.38 30.27
C ASN A 620 6.87 4.34 30.95
N GLU A 621 6.71 5.53 30.40
CA GLU A 621 5.83 6.59 30.87
C GLU A 621 4.84 6.99 29.77
N ARG A 622 3.66 7.48 30.16
CA ARG A 622 2.69 8.10 29.25
C ARG A 622 2.91 9.61 29.28
N GLN A 623 3.19 10.20 28.12
CA GLN A 623 3.45 11.64 27.99
C GLN A 623 2.74 12.19 26.74
N GLN A 624 2.41 13.48 26.75
CA GLN A 624 1.86 14.13 25.57
C GLN A 624 2.92 14.25 24.47
N ARG A 625 2.56 14.01 23.21
CA ARG A 625 3.47 14.14 22.07
C ARG A 625 2.79 14.79 20.87
N VAL A 626 3.46 15.79 20.30
CA VAL A 626 3.23 16.24 18.93
C VAL A 626 4.22 15.50 18.05
N THR A 627 3.74 14.85 16.98
CA THR A 627 4.58 14.19 15.99
C THR A 627 4.38 14.83 14.63
N VAL A 628 5.49 15.15 13.95
CA VAL A 628 5.52 15.81 12.64
C VAL A 628 6.12 14.86 11.62
N HIS A 629 5.38 14.59 10.55
CA HIS A 629 5.71 13.66 9.47
C HIS A 629 5.96 14.47 8.19
N PHE A 630 7.08 14.24 7.51
CA PHE A 630 7.51 15.05 6.36
C PHE A 630 8.47 14.25 5.46
N LEU A 631 8.69 14.74 4.23
CA LEU A 631 9.74 14.22 3.36
C LEU A 631 11.05 14.99 3.59
N ARG A 632 12.18 14.28 3.61
CA ARG A 632 13.53 14.85 3.57
C ARG A 632 13.71 15.62 2.25
N ASP A 633 14.38 16.78 2.32
CA ASP A 633 14.69 17.60 1.15
C ASP A 633 15.68 16.84 0.22
N PRO A 634 15.35 16.64 -1.07
CA PRO A 634 16.25 16.01 -2.05
C PRO A 634 17.41 16.91 -2.50
N HIS A 635 17.42 18.20 -2.10
CA HIS A 635 18.44 19.21 -2.44
C HIS A 635 18.79 19.31 -3.94
N LEU A 636 17.84 18.94 -4.81
CA LEU A 636 18.04 18.80 -6.25
C LEU A 636 17.15 19.79 -7.03
N ALA A 637 17.76 20.64 -7.84
CA ALA A 637 17.02 21.59 -8.69
C ALA A 637 16.15 20.86 -9.74
N PRO A 638 14.94 21.36 -10.07
CA PRO A 638 14.09 20.80 -11.14
C PRO A 638 14.79 20.67 -12.49
N SER A 639 15.74 21.57 -12.78
CA SER A 639 16.54 21.59 -14.01
C SER A 639 17.56 20.45 -14.11
N ILE A 640 17.76 19.63 -13.08
CA ILE A 640 18.68 18.48 -13.16
C ILE A 640 17.92 17.24 -13.67
N PRO A 641 18.33 16.65 -14.83
CA PRO A 641 17.77 15.42 -15.36
C PRO A 641 17.96 14.23 -14.41
N ALA A 642 16.96 13.34 -14.35
CA ALA A 642 16.98 12.19 -13.44
C ALA A 642 16.48 10.89 -14.07
N LEU A 643 17.23 9.80 -13.88
CA LEU A 643 16.84 8.45 -14.28
C LEU A 643 16.70 7.53 -13.06
N LEU A 644 15.47 7.11 -12.79
CA LEU A 644 15.12 6.23 -11.67
C LEU A 644 15.00 4.79 -12.18
N LEU A 645 15.83 3.88 -11.67
CA LEU A 645 15.95 2.48 -12.11
C LEU A 645 15.21 1.50 -11.17
N ASP A 646 14.08 1.93 -10.61
CA ASP A 646 13.25 1.09 -9.73
C ASP A 646 12.21 0.29 -10.52
N GLY A 647 12.43 -1.03 -10.64
CA GLY A 647 11.54 -1.94 -11.35
C GLY A 647 10.20 -2.25 -10.65
N THR A 648 9.97 -1.74 -9.45
CA THR A 648 8.71 -1.83 -8.69
C THR A 648 8.04 -0.48 -8.44
N GLY A 649 8.80 0.61 -8.57
CA GLY A 649 8.48 1.91 -8.00
C GLY A 649 7.15 2.52 -8.41
N SER A 650 6.52 3.18 -7.44
CA SER A 650 5.30 3.96 -7.65
C SER A 650 5.64 5.28 -8.32
N LEU A 651 4.99 5.58 -9.45
CA LEU A 651 5.00 6.92 -10.04
C LEU A 651 4.42 7.96 -9.07
N THR A 652 3.35 7.60 -8.37
CA THR A 652 2.65 8.46 -7.39
C THR A 652 3.58 8.93 -6.26
N LEU A 653 4.32 8.01 -5.63
CA LEU A 653 5.23 8.33 -4.53
C LEU A 653 6.49 9.04 -5.03
N ASN A 654 7.02 8.66 -6.20
CA ASN A 654 8.21 9.32 -6.74
C ASN A 654 7.91 10.77 -7.17
N ARG A 655 6.73 11.08 -7.72
CA ARG A 655 6.35 12.48 -8.08
C ARG A 655 6.35 13.43 -6.88
N LYS A 656 6.05 12.95 -5.68
CA LYS A 656 6.14 13.76 -4.44
C LYS A 656 7.56 14.17 -4.06
N ILE A 657 8.59 13.56 -4.65
CA ILE A 657 10.02 13.84 -4.42
C ILE A 657 10.66 14.47 -5.67
N TRP A 658 10.25 14.03 -6.85
CA TRP A 658 10.87 14.32 -8.15
C TRP A 658 10.05 15.24 -9.06
N GLY A 659 8.95 15.81 -8.55
CA GLY A 659 8.03 16.67 -9.29
C GLY A 659 7.07 15.89 -10.20
N ASP A 660 5.98 16.55 -10.59
CA ASP A 660 4.94 15.95 -11.46
C ASP A 660 5.43 15.71 -12.90
N GLU A 661 6.51 16.38 -13.31
CA GLU A 661 7.19 16.20 -14.59
C GLU A 661 7.84 14.81 -14.76
N LEU A 662 7.99 14.03 -13.69
CA LEU A 662 8.47 12.65 -13.76
C LEU A 662 7.52 11.79 -14.62
N VAL A 663 8.07 11.11 -15.63
CA VAL A 663 7.33 10.23 -16.54
C VAL A 663 7.73 8.76 -16.33
N GLU A 664 6.75 7.86 -16.22
CA GLU A 664 7.01 6.42 -16.19
C GLU A 664 7.24 5.85 -17.60
N ARG A 665 8.22 4.94 -17.71
CA ARG A 665 8.50 4.09 -18.87
C ARG A 665 8.54 2.63 -18.40
N ARG A 666 7.34 2.05 -18.22
CA ARG A 666 7.14 0.69 -17.67
C ARG A 666 7.38 -0.40 -18.71
N VAL A 667 8.54 -1.06 -18.65
CA VAL A 667 8.81 -2.25 -19.48
C VAL A 667 8.42 -3.50 -18.70
N SER A 668 7.48 -4.29 -19.23
CA SER A 668 6.95 -5.47 -18.52
C SER A 668 7.13 -6.75 -19.33
N VAL A 669 7.68 -7.80 -18.70
CA VAL A 669 8.00 -9.07 -19.36
C VAL A 669 7.41 -10.27 -18.64
N GLU A 670 6.96 -11.26 -19.40
CA GLU A 670 6.55 -12.57 -18.90
C GLU A 670 7.77 -13.34 -18.34
N ARG A 671 7.58 -13.97 -17.17
CA ARG A 671 8.64 -14.75 -16.52
C ARG A 671 8.64 -16.18 -17.03
N ASN A 672 9.81 -16.70 -17.37
CA ASN A 672 10.03 -18.09 -17.74
C ASN A 672 9.99 -18.98 -16.48
N ALA A 673 8.82 -19.07 -15.86
CA ALA A 673 8.65 -19.68 -14.56
C ALA A 673 7.39 -20.55 -14.44
N GLU A 674 7.58 -21.79 -14.01
CA GLU A 674 6.51 -22.63 -13.47
C GLU A 674 6.09 -22.04 -12.11
N THR A 675 4.92 -21.41 -12.06
CA THR A 675 4.52 -20.58 -10.91
C THR A 675 3.34 -21.20 -10.17
N THR A 676 3.57 -21.59 -8.91
CA THR A 676 2.54 -22.16 -8.01
C THR A 676 2.17 -21.15 -6.93
N GLN A 677 0.93 -20.66 -6.99
CA GLN A 677 0.33 -19.87 -5.91
C GLN A 677 -0.26 -20.81 -4.85
N VAL A 678 0.12 -20.62 -3.60
CA VAL A 678 -0.43 -21.36 -2.46
C VAL A 678 -1.50 -20.52 -1.77
N VAL A 679 -2.62 -21.14 -1.41
CA VAL A 679 -3.77 -20.52 -0.74
C VAL A 679 -4.13 -21.26 0.56
N GLY A 680 -5.13 -20.77 1.29
CA GLY A 680 -5.60 -21.37 2.55
C GLY A 680 -4.74 -21.07 3.80
N LYS A 681 -3.54 -20.46 3.65
CA LYS A 681 -2.68 -20.09 4.79
C LYS A 681 -1.92 -18.78 4.54
N GLY A 682 -1.94 -17.88 5.53
CA GLY A 682 -1.35 -16.54 5.44
C GLY A 682 0.10 -16.37 5.92
N PHE A 683 0.66 -17.38 6.59
CA PHE A 683 2.05 -17.43 7.08
C PHE A 683 2.57 -16.13 7.72
N SER A 684 1.79 -15.52 8.63
CA SER A 684 2.25 -14.34 9.38
C SER A 684 3.47 -14.66 10.24
N ARG A 685 4.33 -13.67 10.51
CA ARG A 685 5.51 -13.81 11.39
C ARG A 685 5.17 -14.52 12.70
N LEU A 686 4.08 -14.11 13.36
CA LEU A 686 3.57 -14.71 14.59
C LEU A 686 3.29 -16.21 14.44
N SER A 687 2.69 -16.63 13.33
CA SER A 687 2.42 -18.06 13.05
C SER A 687 3.66 -18.89 12.70
N LEU A 688 4.78 -18.24 12.36
CA LEU A 688 6.07 -18.88 12.07
C LEU A 688 7.02 -18.88 13.28
N THR A 689 6.96 -17.88 14.17
CA THR A 689 7.82 -17.78 15.35
C THR A 689 7.15 -18.30 16.63
N GLY A 690 5.86 -18.02 16.83
CA GLY A 690 5.17 -18.15 18.12
C GLY A 690 5.32 -16.93 19.04
N CYS A 691 5.94 -15.84 18.55
CA CYS A 691 6.39 -14.70 19.35
C CYS A 691 5.74 -13.35 18.97
N ASN A 692 5.69 -12.41 19.92
CA ASN A 692 5.14 -11.06 19.76
C ASN A 692 6.09 -10.11 18.97
N ARG A 693 5.83 -8.79 18.88
CA ARG A 693 6.67 -7.82 18.12
C ARG A 693 8.08 -7.67 18.74
N LYS A 694 8.24 -7.85 20.07
CA LYS A 694 9.53 -7.84 20.79
C LYS A 694 10.34 -9.13 20.63
N GLY A 695 9.70 -10.24 20.28
CA GLY A 695 10.33 -11.57 20.13
C GLY A 695 10.07 -12.52 21.30
N GLU A 696 9.34 -12.08 22.33
CA GLU A 696 8.94 -12.87 23.49
C GLU A 696 7.87 -13.90 23.08
N ALA A 697 7.92 -15.11 23.66
CA ALA A 697 6.97 -16.18 23.38
C ALA A 697 5.57 -15.85 23.90
N ILE A 698 4.54 -15.94 23.05
CA ILE A 698 3.16 -15.58 23.42
C ILE A 698 2.53 -16.64 24.34
N SER A 699 2.79 -17.92 24.06
CA SER A 699 2.48 -19.05 24.93
C SER A 699 3.20 -20.31 24.44
N SER A 700 3.38 -21.30 25.31
CA SER A 700 3.91 -22.62 24.95
C SER A 700 3.11 -23.27 23.82
N ALA A 701 1.79 -23.15 23.84
CA ALA A 701 0.90 -23.63 22.77
C ALA A 701 1.17 -22.94 21.42
N LYS A 702 1.37 -21.61 21.39
CA LYS A 702 1.67 -20.88 20.14
C LYS A 702 3.08 -21.14 19.61
N VAL A 703 4.06 -21.37 20.48
CA VAL A 703 5.40 -21.83 20.08
C VAL A 703 5.34 -23.24 19.48
N ALA A 704 4.55 -24.15 20.06
CA ALA A 704 4.36 -25.51 19.53
C ALA A 704 3.60 -25.53 18.19
N GLU A 705 2.55 -24.70 18.02
CA GLU A 705 1.88 -24.50 16.72
C GLU A 705 2.86 -24.00 15.66
N ALA A 706 3.70 -23.02 16.00
CA ALA A 706 4.68 -22.44 15.10
C ALA A 706 5.78 -23.43 14.70
N ALA A 707 6.33 -24.19 15.67
CA ALA A 707 7.29 -25.27 15.40
C ALA A 707 6.71 -26.35 14.47
N LYS A 708 5.45 -26.74 14.67
CA LYS A 708 4.76 -27.67 13.76
C LYS A 708 4.65 -27.11 12.33
N LEU A 709 4.33 -25.82 12.18
CA LEU A 709 4.22 -25.18 10.87
C LEU A 709 5.59 -25.04 10.18
N ARG A 710 6.65 -24.71 10.93
CA ARG A 710 8.02 -24.66 10.40
C ARG A 710 8.50 -26.05 9.96
N GLY A 711 8.28 -27.10 10.74
CA GLY A 711 8.61 -28.48 10.33
C GLY A 711 7.90 -28.94 9.05
N GLU A 712 6.69 -28.45 8.76
CA GLU A 712 5.97 -28.72 7.50
C GLU A 712 6.51 -27.89 6.33
N LEU A 713 6.93 -26.64 6.56
CA LEU A 713 7.68 -25.83 5.58
C LEU A 713 9.04 -26.45 5.27
N CYS A 714 9.80 -26.89 6.26
CA CYS A 714 11.09 -27.56 6.10
C CYS A 714 10.95 -28.83 5.24
N LYS A 715 9.94 -29.67 5.49
CA LYS A 715 9.62 -30.83 4.63
C LYS A 715 9.30 -30.43 3.19
N THR A 716 8.56 -29.34 2.99
CA THR A 716 8.22 -28.83 1.65
C THR A 716 9.46 -28.33 0.90
N ILE A 717 10.38 -27.65 1.61
CA ILE A 717 11.67 -27.19 1.08
C ILE A 717 12.58 -28.37 0.71
N VAL A 718 12.72 -29.34 1.63
CA VAL A 718 13.49 -30.58 1.43
C VAL A 718 12.99 -31.34 0.20
N ALA A 719 11.68 -31.52 0.04
CA ALA A 719 11.09 -32.19 -1.11
C ALA A 719 11.40 -31.50 -2.46
N GLN A 720 11.54 -30.16 -2.50
CA GLN A 720 11.99 -29.47 -3.72
C GLN A 720 13.47 -29.71 -4.02
N VAL A 721 14.33 -29.85 -3.00
CA VAL A 721 15.75 -30.21 -3.18
C VAL A 721 15.86 -31.65 -3.68
N GLU A 722 15.18 -32.59 -3.03
CA GLU A 722 15.19 -34.03 -3.35
C GLU A 722 14.63 -34.33 -4.75
N ALA A 723 13.60 -33.62 -5.19
CA ALA A 723 13.07 -33.69 -6.56
C ALA A 723 13.96 -33.00 -7.63
N GLY A 724 15.18 -32.57 -7.27
CA GLY A 724 16.16 -32.00 -8.21
C GLY A 724 15.97 -30.52 -8.54
N HIS A 725 15.00 -29.84 -7.91
CA HIS A 725 14.71 -28.42 -8.09
C HIS A 725 15.56 -27.50 -7.19
N GLY A 726 16.55 -28.05 -6.49
CA GLY A 726 17.60 -27.30 -5.81
C GLY A 726 18.68 -26.74 -6.75
N PRO A 727 19.41 -25.66 -6.38
CA PRO A 727 19.31 -24.98 -5.09
C PRO A 727 18.02 -24.15 -4.95
N VAL A 728 17.49 -24.08 -3.73
CA VAL A 728 16.23 -23.41 -3.39
C VAL A 728 16.54 -22.10 -2.64
N PHE A 729 15.98 -21.00 -3.11
CA PHE A 729 15.92 -19.73 -2.38
C PHE A 729 14.64 -19.64 -1.56
N VAL A 730 14.73 -19.23 -0.29
CA VAL A 730 13.58 -19.01 0.58
C VAL A 730 13.63 -17.60 1.19
N CYS A 731 12.59 -16.80 0.97
CA CYS A 731 12.43 -15.46 1.55
C CYS A 731 11.26 -15.41 2.52
N THR A 732 11.47 -14.85 3.71
CA THR A 732 10.45 -14.66 4.75
C THR A 732 10.90 -13.57 5.75
N TYR A 733 10.35 -13.51 6.96
CA TYR A 733 10.80 -12.58 8.02
C TYR A 733 12.16 -13.02 8.60
N LEU A 734 13.03 -12.07 8.97
CA LEU A 734 14.39 -12.34 9.51
C LEU A 734 14.44 -13.31 10.71
N GLN A 735 13.46 -13.25 11.61
CA GLN A 735 13.35 -14.22 12.72
C GLN A 735 12.92 -15.61 12.23
N ALA A 736 12.00 -15.68 11.26
CA ALA A 736 11.50 -16.93 10.73
C ALA A 736 12.53 -17.66 9.86
N SER A 737 13.35 -16.93 9.07
CA SER A 737 14.43 -17.54 8.28
C SER A 737 15.54 -18.12 9.14
N LYS A 738 15.90 -17.48 10.26
CA LYS A 738 16.82 -18.04 11.27
C LYS A 738 16.28 -19.34 11.89
N LEU A 739 15.00 -19.39 12.26
CA LEU A 739 14.38 -20.60 12.82
C LEU A 739 14.23 -21.73 11.79
N LEU A 740 13.84 -21.42 10.55
CA LEU A 740 13.76 -22.41 9.47
C LEU A 740 15.15 -22.96 9.10
N ALA A 741 16.20 -22.15 9.16
CA ALA A 741 17.57 -22.64 8.99
C ALA A 741 17.98 -23.62 10.10
N ALA A 742 17.65 -23.32 11.36
CA ALA A 742 17.94 -24.21 12.50
C ALA A 742 17.17 -25.55 12.46
N GLU A 743 16.05 -25.63 11.71
CA GLU A 743 15.22 -26.84 11.57
C GLU A 743 15.46 -27.62 10.26
N LEU A 744 16.39 -27.18 9.39
CA LEU A 744 16.76 -27.89 8.17
C LEU A 744 17.97 -28.84 8.39
N PRO A 745 18.10 -29.91 7.59
CA PRO A 745 19.29 -30.77 7.65
C PRO A 745 20.57 -29.98 7.37
N ALA A 746 21.52 -30.02 8.30
CA ALA A 746 22.78 -29.26 8.21
C ALA A 746 23.54 -29.41 6.87
N PRO A 747 23.62 -30.61 6.23
CA PRO A 747 24.24 -30.75 4.91
C PRO A 747 23.62 -29.84 3.84
N MET A 748 22.29 -29.67 3.82
CA MET A 748 21.62 -28.80 2.83
C MET A 748 22.01 -27.31 2.95
N LEU A 749 22.51 -26.89 4.11
CA LEU A 749 23.01 -25.53 4.34
C LEU A 749 24.51 -25.42 4.05
N ALA A 750 25.30 -26.43 4.42
CA ALA A 750 26.73 -26.51 4.11
C ALA A 750 26.96 -26.56 2.58
N ASP A 751 26.23 -27.43 1.88
CA ASP A 751 26.27 -27.59 0.42
C ASP A 751 25.54 -26.45 -0.34
N GLN A 752 24.98 -25.48 0.41
CA GLN A 752 24.17 -24.36 -0.10
C GLN A 752 23.01 -24.75 -1.03
N LEU A 753 22.45 -25.94 -0.83
CA LEU A 753 21.26 -26.46 -1.52
C LEU A 753 19.99 -25.70 -1.11
N VAL A 754 19.95 -25.16 0.12
CA VAL A 754 18.95 -24.17 0.55
C VAL A 754 19.65 -22.87 0.94
N ARG A 755 19.12 -21.74 0.47
CA ARG A 755 19.66 -20.40 0.75
C ARG A 755 18.53 -19.49 1.23
N PHE A 756 18.69 -18.91 2.41
CA PHE A 756 17.72 -17.96 2.94
C PHE A 756 18.04 -16.52 2.51
N GLY A 757 16.99 -15.72 2.43
CA GLY A 757 16.99 -14.26 2.54
C GLY A 757 15.84 -13.82 3.44
N HIS A 758 15.65 -12.52 3.60
CA HIS A 758 14.49 -11.98 4.30
C HIS A 758 14.00 -10.67 3.68
N PHE A 759 12.72 -10.34 3.88
CA PHE A 759 12.15 -9.04 3.52
C PHE A 759 12.98 -7.90 4.14
N GLY A 760 13.24 -6.85 3.36
CA GLY A 760 14.14 -5.75 3.71
C GLY A 760 15.64 -6.09 3.62
N GLY A 761 16.02 -7.26 3.09
CA GLY A 761 17.42 -7.76 3.11
C GLY A 761 17.90 -8.45 1.83
N GLN A 762 17.12 -8.39 0.74
CA GLN A 762 17.40 -9.04 -0.54
C GLN A 762 17.83 -8.07 -1.66
N ARG A 763 17.73 -6.75 -1.45
CA ARG A 763 18.18 -5.71 -2.38
C ARG A 763 19.71 -5.76 -2.58
N GLY A 764 20.20 -5.39 -3.76
CA GLY A 764 21.63 -5.43 -4.14
C GLY A 764 22.32 -6.80 -4.26
N LEU A 765 21.80 -7.87 -3.64
CA LEU A 765 22.53 -9.15 -3.51
C LEU A 765 22.27 -10.13 -4.66
N ASN A 766 23.34 -10.48 -5.40
CA ASN A 766 23.33 -11.49 -6.47
C ASN A 766 23.42 -12.97 -5.97
N ARG A 767 23.38 -13.22 -4.65
CA ARG A 767 23.64 -14.54 -4.00
C ARG A 767 22.73 -15.69 -4.48
N TRP A 768 21.56 -15.36 -5.01
CA TRP A 768 20.50 -16.32 -5.33
C TRP A 768 20.28 -16.56 -6.83
N LYS A 769 21.09 -15.95 -7.72
CA LYS A 769 20.96 -16.10 -9.19
C LYS A 769 21.03 -17.54 -9.69
N GLU A 770 21.79 -18.39 -8.97
CA GLU A 770 21.99 -19.82 -9.25
C GLU A 770 20.89 -20.74 -8.68
N CYS A 771 19.97 -20.23 -7.86
CA CYS A 771 18.87 -21.03 -7.35
C CYS A 771 17.87 -21.33 -8.48
N LYS A 772 17.45 -22.59 -8.63
CA LYS A 772 16.44 -23.00 -9.63
C LYS A 772 15.01 -22.68 -9.16
N THR A 773 14.80 -22.66 -7.85
CA THR A 773 13.49 -22.45 -7.21
C THR A 773 13.54 -21.25 -6.27
N ALA A 774 12.50 -20.41 -6.28
CA ALA A 774 12.26 -19.39 -5.26
C ALA A 774 10.96 -19.70 -4.49
N ILE A 775 10.98 -19.52 -3.17
CA ILE A 775 9.83 -19.67 -2.29
C ILE A 775 9.68 -18.40 -1.44
N ILE A 776 8.54 -17.71 -1.57
CA ILE A 776 8.16 -16.61 -0.67
C ILE A 776 7.23 -17.17 0.40
N VAL A 777 7.53 -16.95 1.68
CA VAL A 777 6.71 -17.43 2.81
C VAL A 777 6.25 -16.28 3.69
N GLY A 778 4.94 -16.02 3.65
CA GLY A 778 4.32 -14.87 4.31
C GLY A 778 4.34 -13.61 3.45
N ARG A 779 3.81 -12.52 4.01
CA ARG A 779 3.72 -11.18 3.38
C ARG A 779 4.31 -10.13 4.33
N ASN A 780 5.08 -9.18 3.79
CA ASN A 780 5.70 -8.11 4.57
C ASN A 780 4.67 -7.02 4.95
N GLN A 781 3.77 -7.34 5.88
CA GLN A 781 2.66 -6.47 6.27
C GLN A 781 2.85 -5.95 7.70
N GLN A 782 2.91 -4.63 7.83
CA GLN A 782 2.94 -3.88 9.09
C GLN A 782 1.49 -3.60 9.57
N ALA A 783 1.30 -2.86 10.66
CA ALA A 783 -0.04 -2.41 11.06
C ALA A 783 -0.52 -1.26 10.16
N PRO A 784 -1.83 -0.96 10.05
CA PRO A 784 -2.32 0.13 9.22
C PRO A 784 -1.68 1.48 9.56
N HIS A 785 -1.54 1.82 10.85
CA HIS A 785 -0.90 3.06 11.28
C HIS A 785 0.58 3.18 10.88
N ASP A 786 1.36 2.09 10.88
CA ASP A 786 2.76 2.11 10.39
C ASP A 786 2.81 2.64 8.92
N TYR A 787 1.77 2.35 8.12
CA TYR A 787 1.63 2.83 6.73
C TYR A 787 0.98 4.22 6.60
N GLU A 788 -0.05 4.50 7.41
CA GLU A 788 -0.69 5.82 7.45
C GLU A 788 0.34 6.90 7.82
N ASP A 789 1.17 6.64 8.83
CA ASP A 789 2.21 7.57 9.30
C ASP A 789 3.33 7.79 8.27
N THR A 790 3.55 6.80 7.39
CA THR A 790 4.40 6.96 6.19
C THR A 790 3.68 7.81 5.12
N ALA A 791 2.36 7.62 4.95
CA ALA A 791 1.55 8.39 4.00
C ALA A 791 1.41 9.87 4.40
N ARG A 792 1.36 10.18 5.71
CA ARG A 792 1.31 11.55 6.22
C ARG A 792 2.42 12.42 5.63
N ALA A 793 3.65 11.90 5.59
CA ALA A 793 4.79 12.59 4.99
C ALA A 793 4.59 12.92 3.50
N PHE A 794 4.10 11.96 2.70
CA PHE A 794 3.89 12.12 1.26
C PHE A 794 2.69 13.01 0.88
N PHE A 795 1.62 12.97 1.69
CA PHE A 795 0.29 13.48 1.31
C PHE A 795 -0.24 14.59 2.23
N ALA A 796 0.60 15.14 3.14
CA ALA A 796 0.25 16.30 3.95
C ALA A 796 -0.32 17.45 3.12
N GLY A 797 0.31 17.81 2.00
CA GLY A 797 -0.13 18.91 1.12
C GLY A 797 -1.35 18.63 0.20
N ASP A 798 -1.96 17.44 0.25
CA ASP A 798 -3.13 17.13 -0.59
C ASP A 798 -4.39 17.91 -0.14
N LEU A 799 -5.28 18.27 -1.07
CA LEU A 799 -6.56 18.92 -0.70
C LEU A 799 -7.48 17.99 0.11
N GLU A 800 -7.50 16.71 -0.20
CA GLU A 800 -8.30 15.71 0.51
C GLU A 800 -7.51 15.08 1.68
N PRO A 801 -8.08 15.00 2.90
CA PRO A 801 -7.42 14.34 4.03
C PRO A 801 -7.23 12.84 3.78
N LEU A 802 -6.26 12.22 4.47
CA LEU A 802 -6.12 10.76 4.47
C LEU A 802 -7.29 10.08 5.20
N LEU A 803 -7.81 8.98 4.65
CA LEU A 803 -8.79 8.14 5.35
C LEU A 803 -8.09 7.26 6.40
N ILE A 804 -7.77 7.86 7.55
CA ILE A 804 -7.16 7.20 8.71
C ILE A 804 -8.15 6.18 9.30
N LEU A 805 -7.70 4.94 9.51
CA LEU A 805 -8.45 3.91 10.22
C LEU A 805 -8.41 4.17 11.74
N PRO A 806 -9.54 3.95 12.45
CA PRO A 806 -9.60 4.22 13.88
C PRO A 806 -8.69 3.27 14.68
N THR A 807 -7.54 3.80 15.10
CA THR A 807 -6.73 3.23 16.18
C THR A 807 -7.55 3.25 17.47
N THR A 808 -7.77 2.08 18.06
CA THR A 808 -8.19 2.02 19.46
C THR A 808 -6.99 2.35 20.34
N ALA A 809 -6.73 3.65 20.52
CA ALA A 809 -5.71 4.16 21.40
C ALA A 809 -6.03 3.74 22.85
N GLY A 810 -5.26 2.78 23.35
CA GLY A 810 -5.54 2.10 24.61
C GLY A 810 -4.89 0.72 24.63
N ASP A 811 -3.63 0.67 25.07
CA ASP A 811 -2.95 -0.59 25.44
C ASP A 811 -3.46 -1.12 26.80
N ASP A 812 -4.76 -0.97 27.06
CA ASP A 812 -5.44 -1.71 28.10
C ASP A 812 -5.53 -3.16 27.62
N ASP A 813 -4.67 -4.04 28.13
CA ASP A 813 -4.73 -5.50 27.90
C ASP A 813 -6.08 -6.12 28.33
N GLN A 814 -6.95 -5.33 28.98
CA GLN A 814 -8.32 -5.68 29.36
C GLN A 814 -9.37 -5.31 28.29
N ALA A 815 -9.02 -4.47 27.31
CA ALA A 815 -9.89 -4.07 26.19
C ALA A 815 -9.89 -5.08 25.02
N ASP A 816 -9.60 -6.37 25.30
CA ASP A 816 -9.69 -7.47 24.33
C ASP A 816 -11.16 -7.88 24.02
N THR A 817 -11.91 -6.91 23.52
CA THR A 817 -13.19 -7.14 22.89
C THR A 817 -12.99 -7.36 21.39
N ALA A 818 -13.77 -8.25 20.79
CA ALA A 818 -13.71 -8.48 19.33
C ALA A 818 -14.01 -7.23 18.47
N LYS A 819 -14.53 -6.15 19.08
CA LYS A 819 -14.75 -4.84 18.46
C LYS A 819 -13.46 -4.05 18.23
N SER A 820 -12.59 -3.90 19.23
CA SER A 820 -11.35 -3.11 19.10
C SER A 820 -10.46 -3.71 17.99
N ARG A 821 -10.31 -5.04 18.04
CA ARG A 821 -9.66 -5.84 16.99
C ARG A 821 -10.30 -5.76 15.60
N ALA A 822 -11.52 -5.22 15.44
CA ALA A 822 -12.18 -5.09 14.14
C ALA A 822 -12.09 -3.68 13.53
N ALA A 823 -11.87 -2.65 14.35
CA ALA A 823 -11.79 -1.25 13.92
C ALA A 823 -10.44 -0.93 13.24
N ASN A 824 -9.34 -1.41 13.81
CA ASN A 824 -7.97 -1.21 13.31
C ASN A 824 -7.54 -2.38 12.42
N ARG A 825 -8.15 -2.51 11.23
CA ARG A 825 -7.79 -3.50 10.21
C ARG A 825 -7.95 -3.00 8.78
N PHE A 826 -7.07 -3.50 7.91
CA PHE A 826 -7.29 -3.54 6.47
C PHE A 826 -8.64 -4.18 6.12
N VAL A 827 -9.26 -3.70 5.05
CA VAL A 827 -10.48 -4.29 4.50
C VAL A 827 -10.14 -5.46 3.58
N GLU A 828 -10.99 -6.48 3.54
CA GLU A 828 -10.83 -7.61 2.62
C GLU A 828 -11.34 -7.23 1.22
N GLN A 829 -10.46 -7.30 0.22
CA GLN A 829 -10.77 -7.11 -1.19
C GLN A 829 -10.45 -8.38 -1.98
N SER A 830 -11.40 -8.86 -2.80
CA SER A 830 -11.10 -9.90 -3.78
C SER A 830 -10.28 -9.30 -4.94
N ARG A 831 -9.02 -9.70 -5.07
CA ARG A 831 -8.15 -9.38 -6.21
C ARG A 831 -8.06 -10.61 -7.14
N ALA A 832 -8.00 -10.40 -8.45
CA ALA A 832 -7.94 -11.47 -9.44
C ALA A 832 -6.49 -11.75 -9.88
N ILE A 833 -5.99 -12.97 -9.67
CA ILE A 833 -4.68 -13.41 -10.20
C ILE A 833 -4.83 -13.97 -11.61
N ARG A 834 -3.81 -13.71 -12.44
CA ARG A 834 -3.69 -14.08 -13.84
C ARG A 834 -3.22 -15.54 -13.97
N LEU A 835 -4.00 -16.41 -14.60
CA LEU A 835 -3.59 -17.80 -14.87
C LEU A 835 -3.04 -17.97 -16.29
N ARG A 836 -2.12 -18.92 -16.49
CA ARG A 836 -1.50 -19.18 -17.81
C ARG A 836 -2.50 -19.71 -18.86
N ASP A 837 -3.62 -20.29 -18.44
CA ASP A 837 -4.73 -20.70 -19.31
C ASP A 837 -5.58 -19.51 -19.82
N GLY A 838 -5.21 -18.27 -19.48
CA GLY A 838 -5.94 -17.04 -19.83
C GLY A 838 -7.15 -16.76 -18.93
N THR A 839 -7.47 -17.64 -17.98
CA THR A 839 -8.51 -17.41 -16.99
C THR A 839 -7.97 -16.65 -15.76
N VAL A 840 -8.84 -16.35 -14.80
CA VAL A 840 -8.47 -15.72 -13.54
C VAL A 840 -8.97 -16.52 -12.34
N LYS A 841 -8.21 -16.49 -11.25
CA LYS A 841 -8.62 -17.00 -9.94
C LYS A 841 -8.73 -15.83 -8.97
N TRP A 842 -9.78 -15.82 -8.16
CA TRP A 842 -9.94 -14.83 -7.11
C TRP A 842 -9.20 -15.26 -5.84
N VAL A 843 -8.51 -14.31 -5.21
CA VAL A 843 -7.89 -14.41 -3.88
C VAL A 843 -8.34 -13.23 -3.04
N THR A 844 -8.61 -13.46 -1.75
CA THR A 844 -8.89 -12.38 -0.80
C THR A 844 -7.58 -11.79 -0.31
N VAL A 845 -7.43 -10.47 -0.48
CA VAL A 845 -6.25 -9.70 -0.08
C VAL A 845 -6.70 -8.61 0.90
N GLU A 846 -5.90 -8.36 1.93
CA GLU A 846 -6.10 -7.23 2.83
C GLU A 846 -5.57 -5.95 2.19
N VAL A 847 -6.40 -4.91 2.09
CA VAL A 847 -6.04 -3.62 1.48
C VAL A 847 -6.48 -2.46 2.36
N HIS A 848 -5.84 -1.31 2.18
CA HIS A 848 -6.21 -0.06 2.83
C HIS A 848 -7.33 0.65 2.04
N PRO A 849 -8.32 1.30 2.70
CA PRO A 849 -9.39 2.02 2.00
C PRO A 849 -8.92 3.31 1.33
N ASP A 850 -7.95 4.05 1.91
CA ASP A 850 -7.27 5.14 1.19
C ASP A 850 -6.27 4.57 0.17
N LEU A 851 -6.43 4.94 -1.10
CA LEU A 851 -5.56 4.49 -2.19
C LEU A 851 -4.12 4.99 -2.06
N ARG A 852 -3.88 6.15 -1.44
CA ARG A 852 -2.54 6.73 -1.24
C ARG A 852 -1.73 5.96 -0.20
N VAL A 853 -2.39 5.48 0.85
CA VAL A 853 -1.79 4.56 1.84
C VAL A 853 -1.63 3.17 1.21
N GLN A 854 -2.61 2.70 0.44
CA GLN A 854 -2.53 1.42 -0.27
C GLN A 854 -1.36 1.37 -1.26
N GLU A 855 -0.99 2.48 -1.89
CA GLU A 855 0.21 2.58 -2.74
C GLU A 855 1.49 2.20 -1.96
N ILE A 856 1.62 2.66 -0.71
CA ILE A 856 2.76 2.35 0.17
C ILE A 856 2.70 0.88 0.62
N VAL A 857 1.51 0.33 0.86
CA VAL A 857 1.31 -1.10 1.11
C VAL A 857 1.77 -1.93 -0.10
N ASP A 858 1.28 -1.62 -1.30
CA ASP A 858 1.63 -2.35 -2.53
C ASP A 858 3.15 -2.24 -2.85
N GLN A 859 3.83 -1.13 -2.52
CA GLN A 859 5.30 -1.06 -2.62
C GLN A 859 6.02 -1.95 -1.57
N THR A 860 5.68 -1.79 -0.29
CA THR A 860 6.37 -2.45 0.84
C THR A 860 6.08 -3.93 1.00
N ARG A 861 4.97 -4.43 0.42
CA ARG A 861 4.45 -5.79 0.60
C ARG A 861 4.42 -6.59 -0.71
N GLU A 862 3.68 -6.12 -1.72
CA GLU A 862 3.58 -6.78 -3.03
C GLU A 862 4.89 -6.59 -3.81
N GLY A 863 5.39 -5.36 -3.94
CA GLY A 863 6.67 -5.03 -4.58
C GLY A 863 7.86 -5.73 -3.94
N GLU A 864 7.92 -5.76 -2.61
CA GLU A 864 8.93 -6.45 -1.84
C GLU A 864 8.92 -7.99 -2.04
N ALA A 865 7.73 -8.60 -2.20
CA ALA A 865 7.59 -10.02 -2.56
C ALA A 865 8.05 -10.31 -4.00
N MET A 866 7.72 -9.43 -4.95
CA MET A 866 8.22 -9.50 -6.33
C MET A 866 9.75 -9.35 -6.39
N GLN A 867 10.30 -8.39 -5.63
CA GLN A 867 11.75 -8.21 -5.46
C GLN A 867 12.44 -9.44 -4.91
N GLY A 868 11.77 -10.26 -4.11
CA GLY A 868 12.26 -11.57 -3.67
C GLY A 868 12.29 -12.58 -4.81
N LEU A 869 11.16 -12.79 -5.49
CA LEU A 869 11.04 -13.77 -6.58
C LEU A 869 12.04 -13.52 -7.71
N ASP A 870 12.29 -12.26 -8.08
CA ASP A 870 13.18 -11.94 -9.19
C ASP A 870 14.69 -12.07 -8.89
N ARG A 871 15.10 -12.32 -7.63
CA ARG A 871 16.54 -12.59 -7.31
C ARG A 871 17.05 -13.91 -7.89
N VAL A 872 16.17 -14.85 -8.25
CA VAL A 872 16.57 -16.07 -8.98
C VAL A 872 16.62 -15.88 -10.51
N ARG A 873 16.43 -14.65 -11.00
CA ARG A 873 16.47 -14.23 -12.41
C ARG A 873 15.54 -15.07 -13.33
N PRO A 874 14.24 -15.20 -13.02
CA PRO A 874 13.26 -16.01 -13.78
C PRO A 874 12.87 -15.43 -15.14
N VAL A 875 13.33 -14.21 -15.46
CA VAL A 875 13.14 -13.60 -16.79
C VAL A 875 14.02 -14.30 -17.84
N PHE A 876 15.32 -14.43 -17.57
CA PHE A 876 16.28 -15.04 -18.51
C PHE A 876 16.40 -16.57 -18.42
N ASN A 877 15.97 -17.16 -17.30
CA ASN A 877 16.18 -18.58 -17.00
C ASN A 877 14.86 -19.27 -16.71
N ARG A 878 14.71 -20.54 -17.12
CA ARG A 878 13.62 -21.37 -16.60
C ARG A 878 13.81 -21.58 -15.09
N ARG A 879 12.77 -21.26 -14.31
CA ARG A 879 12.73 -21.35 -12.85
C ARG A 879 11.42 -21.95 -12.35
N ARG A 880 11.36 -22.29 -11.07
CA ARG A 880 10.10 -22.56 -10.33
C ARG A 880 9.89 -21.47 -9.29
N LEU A 881 8.67 -20.94 -9.19
CA LEU A 881 8.29 -19.92 -8.22
C LEU A 881 7.13 -20.45 -7.36
N ILE A 882 7.27 -20.42 -6.04
CA ILE A 882 6.24 -20.87 -5.10
C ILE A 882 5.88 -19.70 -4.17
N VAL A 883 4.63 -19.23 -4.26
CA VAL A 883 4.15 -18.07 -3.51
C VAL A 883 3.27 -18.56 -2.36
N MET A 884 3.82 -18.59 -1.14
CA MET A 884 3.09 -18.92 0.09
C MET A 884 2.63 -17.64 0.80
N ALA A 885 1.88 -16.81 0.07
CA ALA A 885 1.36 -15.53 0.53
C ALA A 885 -0.01 -15.25 -0.13
N PRO A 886 -1.06 -14.88 0.63
CA PRO A 886 -2.38 -14.54 0.10
C PRO A 886 -2.36 -13.10 -0.43
N LEU A 887 -1.68 -12.91 -1.56
CA LEU A 887 -1.55 -11.67 -2.30
C LEU A 887 -1.96 -11.93 -3.75
N ALA A 888 -2.39 -10.88 -4.45
CA ALA A 888 -2.28 -10.86 -5.91
C ALA A 888 -0.94 -10.20 -6.25
N LEU A 889 -0.19 -10.79 -7.19
CA LEU A 889 1.14 -10.34 -7.61
C LEU A 889 1.19 -10.23 -9.13
N ASP A 890 2.12 -9.44 -9.70
CA ASP A 890 2.29 -9.35 -11.16
C ASP A 890 3.04 -10.56 -11.72
N LEU A 891 2.37 -11.71 -11.64
CA LEU A 891 2.81 -13.02 -12.06
C LEU A 891 1.71 -13.68 -12.91
N THR A 892 2.14 -14.46 -13.89
CA THR A 892 1.28 -15.41 -14.59
C THR A 892 1.42 -16.75 -13.89
N VAL A 893 0.34 -17.25 -13.30
CA VAL A 893 0.34 -18.43 -12.42
C VAL A 893 -0.08 -19.67 -13.20
N ASP A 894 0.68 -20.76 -13.05
CA ASP A 894 0.41 -22.07 -13.64
C ASP A 894 -0.58 -22.86 -12.77
N HIS A 895 -0.36 -22.85 -11.46
CA HIS A 895 -1.07 -23.71 -10.50
C HIS A 895 -1.51 -22.93 -9.26
N VAL A 896 -2.73 -23.21 -8.77
CA VAL A 896 -3.24 -22.67 -7.51
C VAL A 896 -3.61 -23.85 -6.61
N VAL A 897 -2.95 -23.96 -5.46
CA VAL A 897 -2.98 -25.15 -4.59
C VAL A 897 -3.27 -24.73 -3.14
N GLU A 898 -4.17 -25.44 -2.46
CA GLU A 898 -4.40 -25.24 -1.02
C GLU A 898 -3.20 -25.75 -0.21
N TRP A 899 -2.83 -25.04 0.86
CA TRP A 899 -1.67 -25.41 1.70
C TRP A 899 -1.74 -26.84 2.23
N SER A 900 -2.94 -27.37 2.53
CA SER A 900 -3.13 -28.77 2.92
C SER A 900 -2.59 -29.74 1.89
N ASP A 901 -2.94 -29.49 0.64
CA ASP A 901 -2.74 -30.43 -0.47
C ASP A 901 -1.26 -30.43 -0.87
N LEU A 902 -0.59 -29.28 -0.78
CA LEU A 902 0.84 -29.14 -1.05
C LEU A 902 1.72 -29.93 -0.07
N ILE A 903 1.41 -29.94 1.24
CA ILE A 903 2.27 -30.57 2.25
C ILE A 903 2.04 -32.07 2.45
N GLY A 904 1.31 -32.73 1.54
CA GLY A 904 0.91 -34.12 1.71
C GLY A 904 -0.10 -34.35 2.85
N ARG A 905 -0.54 -33.29 3.56
CA ARG A 905 -1.80 -33.31 4.33
C ARG A 905 -2.98 -33.27 3.36
N GLN A 906 -3.05 -34.23 2.43
CA GLN A 906 -4.33 -34.64 1.86
C GLN A 906 -5.29 -34.80 3.02
N HIS A 907 -6.25 -33.89 3.16
CA HIS A 907 -7.08 -33.87 4.34
C HIS A 907 -7.84 -35.20 4.39
N HIS A 908 -7.48 -36.08 5.33
CA HIS A 908 -8.24 -37.31 5.57
C HIS A 908 -9.67 -37.01 6.05
N SER A 909 -10.03 -35.73 6.19
CA SER A 909 -11.38 -35.19 6.40
C SER A 909 -12.06 -34.62 5.13
N SER A 910 -11.35 -34.36 4.03
CA SER A 910 -11.96 -33.92 2.77
C SER A 910 -12.37 -35.15 1.94
N LYS A 911 -13.68 -35.28 1.70
CA LYS A 911 -14.29 -36.50 1.15
C LYS A 911 -13.73 -36.88 -0.23
N GLY A 912 -13.46 -35.89 -1.09
CA GLY A 912 -12.93 -36.08 -2.43
C GLY A 912 -11.47 -36.56 -2.47
N ALA A 913 -10.59 -36.08 -1.57
CA ALA A 913 -9.18 -36.47 -1.58
C ALA A 913 -8.99 -37.97 -1.29
N ARG A 914 -9.81 -38.53 -0.37
CA ARG A 914 -9.85 -39.98 -0.12
C ARG A 914 -10.19 -40.80 -1.36
N LEU A 915 -11.10 -40.30 -2.19
CA LEU A 915 -11.55 -40.97 -3.42
C LEU A 915 -10.50 -40.83 -4.54
N GLY A 916 -9.84 -39.68 -4.64
CA GLY A 916 -8.66 -39.49 -5.49
C GLY A 916 -7.53 -40.49 -5.15
N ALA A 917 -7.14 -40.58 -3.88
CA ALA A 917 -6.11 -41.51 -3.42
C ALA A 917 -6.39 -42.99 -3.76
N VAL A 918 -7.65 -43.41 -3.81
CA VAL A 918 -8.04 -44.76 -4.27
C VAL A 918 -7.95 -44.89 -5.79
N LEU A 919 -8.40 -43.88 -6.53
CA LEU A 919 -8.29 -43.84 -8.00
C LEU A 919 -6.82 -43.87 -8.44
N ASP A 920 -5.95 -43.10 -7.80
CA ASP A 920 -4.52 -43.01 -8.10
C ASP A 920 -3.78 -44.32 -7.74
N ARG A 921 -4.15 -44.95 -6.61
CA ARG A 921 -3.52 -46.20 -6.13
C ARG A 921 -3.92 -47.43 -6.96
N HIS A 922 -5.14 -47.48 -7.51
CA HIS A 922 -5.69 -48.68 -8.15
C HIS A 922 -6.07 -48.50 -9.63
N GLY A 923 -6.01 -47.29 -10.18
CA GLY A 923 -6.43 -46.97 -11.56
C GLY A 923 -7.94 -47.00 -11.79
N LEU A 924 -8.74 -47.33 -10.77
CA LEU A 924 -10.19 -47.50 -10.84
C LEU A 924 -10.84 -47.20 -9.49
N LEU A 925 -11.95 -46.44 -9.52
CA LEU A 925 -12.68 -46.01 -8.34
C LEU A 925 -14.02 -46.74 -8.23
N PRO A 926 -14.15 -47.79 -7.39
CA PRO A 926 -15.43 -48.48 -7.21
C PRO A 926 -16.41 -47.58 -6.43
N LEU A 927 -17.60 -47.33 -6.97
CA LEU A 927 -18.64 -46.53 -6.30
C LEU A 927 -19.45 -47.32 -5.24
N SER A 928 -18.99 -48.52 -4.86
CA SER A 928 -19.59 -49.29 -3.76
C SER A 928 -18.88 -48.93 -2.43
N PRO A 929 -19.60 -48.38 -1.42
CA PRO A 929 -19.02 -48.05 -0.12
C PRO A 929 -18.31 -49.22 0.57
N ARG A 930 -18.87 -50.43 0.39
CA ARG A 930 -18.28 -51.67 0.90
C ARG A 930 -16.93 -51.95 0.23
N VAL A 931 -16.88 -51.91 -1.09
CA VAL A 931 -15.65 -52.21 -1.85
C VAL A 931 -14.57 -51.15 -1.60
N LEU A 932 -14.93 -49.87 -1.41
CA LEU A 932 -13.97 -48.83 -1.03
C LEU A 932 -13.32 -49.08 0.34
N HIS A 933 -14.10 -49.58 1.31
CA HIS A 933 -13.59 -49.98 2.62
C HIS A 933 -12.72 -51.24 2.55
N GLU A 934 -13.10 -52.23 1.73
CA GLU A 934 -12.34 -53.46 1.51
C GLU A 934 -11.03 -53.22 0.72
N LEU A 935 -11.03 -52.27 -0.24
CA LEU A 935 -9.89 -51.98 -1.13
C LEU A 935 -8.86 -51.03 -0.50
N ALA A 936 -9.31 -50.07 0.33
CA ALA A 936 -8.45 -49.08 0.98
C ALA A 936 -8.87 -48.83 2.45
N PRO A 937 -8.72 -49.82 3.34
CA PRO A 937 -9.14 -49.72 4.76
C PRO A 937 -8.33 -48.69 5.56
N ASP A 938 -7.13 -48.32 5.08
CA ASP A 938 -6.32 -47.23 5.62
C ASP A 938 -6.95 -45.85 5.36
N VAL A 939 -7.53 -45.65 4.17
CA VAL A 939 -8.23 -44.43 3.74
C VAL A 939 -9.66 -44.38 4.28
N PHE A 940 -10.34 -45.53 4.28
CA PHE A 940 -11.73 -45.70 4.71
C PHE A 940 -11.82 -46.72 5.84
N LYS A 941 -11.56 -46.27 7.08
CA LYS A 941 -11.55 -47.13 8.27
C LYS A 941 -12.89 -47.82 8.60
N THR A 942 -14.01 -47.40 8.00
CA THR A 942 -15.32 -48.06 8.11
C THR A 942 -16.12 -47.90 6.80
N GLN A 943 -17.03 -48.83 6.53
CA GLN A 943 -17.94 -48.74 5.37
C GLN A 943 -18.76 -47.44 5.37
N LYS A 944 -19.26 -46.96 6.53
CA LYS A 944 -19.95 -45.66 6.64
C LYS A 944 -19.07 -44.48 6.24
N ALA A 945 -17.76 -44.56 6.48
CA ALA A 945 -16.81 -43.50 6.10
C ALA A 945 -16.55 -43.45 4.57
N ALA A 946 -16.76 -44.56 3.86
CA ALA A 946 -16.78 -44.60 2.39
C ALA A 946 -18.15 -44.21 1.81
N GLU A 947 -19.23 -44.60 2.47
CA GLU A 947 -20.62 -44.25 2.10
C GLU A 947 -20.83 -42.74 2.07
N HIS A 948 -20.39 -42.05 3.14
CA HIS A 948 -20.36 -40.60 3.21
C HIS A 948 -19.38 -39.91 2.23
N ALA A 949 -18.56 -40.65 1.49
CA ALA A 949 -17.71 -40.12 0.42
C ALA A 949 -18.36 -40.31 -0.95
N VAL A 950 -18.88 -41.51 -1.26
CA VAL A 950 -19.61 -41.81 -2.51
C VAL A 950 -20.83 -40.89 -2.68
N LEU A 951 -21.58 -40.63 -1.60
CA LEU A 951 -22.76 -39.75 -1.61
C LEU A 951 -22.45 -38.29 -2.01
N HIS A 952 -21.17 -37.88 -2.07
CA HIS A 952 -20.75 -36.57 -2.56
C HIS A 952 -20.20 -36.57 -4.00
N ILE A 953 -20.11 -37.74 -4.66
CA ILE A 953 -19.87 -37.86 -6.11
C ILE A 953 -21.22 -37.93 -6.86
N ALA A 954 -22.26 -38.49 -6.23
CA ALA A 954 -23.60 -38.56 -6.82
C ALA A 954 -24.06 -37.16 -7.29
N PRO A 955 -24.49 -36.99 -8.56
CA PRO A 955 -24.70 -35.68 -9.13
C PRO A 955 -25.89 -34.98 -8.48
N SER A 956 -25.62 -33.85 -7.82
CA SER A 956 -26.67 -32.89 -7.45
C SER A 956 -27.36 -32.39 -8.72
N GLN A 957 -28.70 -32.44 -8.77
CA GLN A 957 -29.54 -32.04 -9.91
C GLN A 957 -29.59 -30.51 -10.11
N ASN A 958 -28.45 -29.82 -10.03
CA ASN A 958 -28.35 -28.36 -10.12
C ASN A 958 -27.24 -27.97 -11.12
N PRO A 959 -27.59 -27.49 -12.33
CA PRO A 959 -26.64 -27.27 -13.41
C PRO A 959 -25.87 -25.95 -13.28
N ALA A 960 -24.86 -25.93 -12.40
CA ALA A 960 -23.87 -24.85 -12.31
C ALA A 960 -22.44 -25.42 -12.45
N PRO A 961 -21.54 -24.80 -13.22
CA PRO A 961 -20.29 -25.42 -13.67
C PRO A 961 -19.20 -25.47 -12.58
N ARG A 962 -19.29 -26.45 -11.69
CA ARG A 962 -18.11 -26.95 -10.97
C ARG A 962 -17.23 -27.73 -11.96
N ARG A 963 -15.93 -27.43 -12.02
CA ARG A 963 -14.96 -28.09 -12.93
C ARG A 963 -14.88 -29.60 -12.61
N SER A 964 -15.69 -30.42 -13.29
CA SER A 964 -15.54 -31.87 -13.33
C SER A 964 -14.37 -32.24 -14.25
N VAL A 965 -13.42 -33.03 -13.75
CA VAL A 965 -12.41 -33.68 -14.60
C VAL A 965 -13.13 -34.59 -15.59
N SER A 966 -12.83 -34.45 -16.88
CA SER A 966 -13.48 -35.18 -17.98
C SER A 966 -12.97 -36.63 -18.08
N LEU A 967 -13.28 -37.44 -17.07
CA LEU A 967 -13.06 -38.89 -17.06
C LEU A 967 -14.15 -39.59 -17.90
N ILE A 968 -13.71 -40.31 -18.94
CA ILE A 968 -14.61 -41.04 -19.85
C ILE A 968 -15.07 -42.34 -19.17
N PHE A 969 -16.26 -42.31 -18.57
CA PHE A 969 -16.85 -43.47 -17.91
C PHE A 969 -17.45 -44.48 -18.90
N ARG A 970 -16.72 -45.57 -19.19
CA ARG A 970 -17.33 -46.82 -19.71
C ARG A 970 -18.03 -47.57 -18.57
N VAL A 971 -19.30 -47.27 -18.35
CA VAL A 971 -20.12 -47.92 -17.30
C VAL A 971 -20.54 -49.33 -17.72
N PHE A 972 -19.92 -50.36 -17.15
CA PHE A 972 -20.40 -51.74 -17.26
C PHE A 972 -21.44 -52.02 -16.16
N ARG A 973 -22.72 -52.21 -16.54
CA ARG A 973 -23.79 -52.62 -15.60
C ARG A 973 -23.97 -54.14 -15.65
N PRO A 974 -23.72 -54.90 -14.57
CA PRO A 974 -24.21 -56.27 -14.47
C PRO A 974 -25.73 -56.27 -14.31
N ARG A 975 -26.45 -57.16 -15.01
CA ARG A 975 -27.90 -57.35 -14.84
C ARG A 975 -28.21 -58.19 -13.58
N PRO A 976 -29.37 -58.00 -12.91
CA PRO A 976 -29.80 -58.87 -11.81
C PRO A 976 -30.06 -60.31 -12.25
N ARG A 977 -29.94 -61.26 -11.32
CA ARG A 977 -30.32 -62.67 -11.53
C ARG A 977 -31.81 -62.88 -11.32
N SER A 978 -32.50 -63.44 -12.32
CA SER A 978 -33.72 -64.24 -12.12
C SER A 978 -33.36 -65.72 -11.94
N ARG A 979 -34.31 -66.53 -11.45
CA ARG A 979 -34.12 -67.95 -11.06
C ARG A 979 -34.55 -68.93 -12.18
N PRO A 980 -34.37 -70.26 -12.02
CA PRO A 980 -33.87 -71.11 -13.11
C PRO A 980 -34.95 -71.90 -13.84
N ASP A 981 -34.56 -72.49 -14.97
CA ASP A 981 -34.99 -73.84 -15.33
C ASP A 981 -33.84 -74.61 -16.02
N SER A 982 -34.12 -75.85 -16.39
CA SER A 982 -33.21 -76.98 -16.52
C SER A 982 -32.72 -77.24 -17.94
N ARG A 983 -31.43 -77.61 -18.06
CA ARG A 983 -30.94 -78.84 -18.73
C ARG A 983 -29.41 -78.97 -18.62
N HIS A 984 -28.95 -80.20 -18.36
CA HIS A 984 -27.87 -80.96 -19.02
C HIS A 984 -26.75 -80.17 -19.78
N CYS A 985 -25.45 -80.50 -19.70
CA CYS A 985 -24.77 -81.58 -18.95
C CYS A 985 -23.22 -81.48 -18.98
N TRP A 986 -22.55 -82.03 -17.96
CA TRP A 986 -21.17 -82.59 -17.92
C TRP A 986 -19.91 -81.73 -18.22
N ALA A 987 -18.77 -82.27 -17.73
CA ALA A 987 -17.36 -81.94 -17.95
C ALA A 987 -16.90 -80.47 -17.67
N SER A 988 -16.12 -80.14 -16.62
CA SER A 988 -14.88 -80.72 -16.05
C SER A 988 -13.62 -80.56 -16.91
N LEU A 989 -12.75 -79.61 -16.53
CA LEU A 989 -11.46 -79.93 -15.88
C LEU A 989 -10.81 -78.67 -15.29
N SER A 990 -9.75 -78.86 -14.50
CA SER A 990 -9.15 -77.85 -13.61
C SER A 990 -7.65 -77.61 -13.97
N PRO A 991 -6.82 -76.90 -13.16
CA PRO A 991 -5.82 -75.99 -13.71
C PRO A 991 -4.37 -76.50 -13.74
N THR A 992 -3.51 -75.80 -14.50
CA THR A 992 -2.04 -75.64 -14.31
C THR A 992 -1.51 -74.67 -15.39
N SER A 993 -0.32 -74.07 -15.33
CA SER A 993 0.82 -74.15 -14.39
C SER A 993 1.50 -72.77 -14.22
N ARG A 994 2.44 -72.67 -13.25
CA ARG A 994 3.48 -71.62 -13.23
C ARG A 994 4.56 -71.94 -14.26
N TRP A 995 5.36 -70.94 -14.69
CA TRP A 995 6.83 -70.84 -14.47
C TRP A 995 7.42 -69.67 -15.30
N ALA A 996 8.73 -69.44 -15.25
CA ALA A 996 9.33 -68.11 -15.45
C ALA A 996 10.12 -67.89 -16.77
N ALA A 997 10.02 -66.64 -17.28
CA ALA A 997 11.08 -65.79 -17.87
C ALA A 997 11.81 -66.18 -19.20
N ILE A 998 12.58 -65.19 -19.72
CA ILE A 998 13.60 -65.27 -20.82
C ILE A 998 12.97 -65.35 -22.25
N PRO A 999 13.59 -64.88 -23.39
CA PRO A 999 14.84 -64.10 -23.66
C PRO A 999 14.66 -62.79 -24.51
N ARG A 1000 15.79 -62.15 -24.88
CA ARG A 1000 15.97 -61.27 -26.08
C ARG A 1000 16.86 -61.94 -27.16
N PRO A 1001 16.53 -61.81 -28.46
CA PRO A 1001 17.50 -61.73 -29.58
C PRO A 1001 17.07 -60.66 -30.65
N ARG A 1002 17.82 -60.26 -31.70
CA ARG A 1002 19.25 -60.41 -32.11
C ARG A 1002 19.79 -59.10 -32.75
N GLN A 1003 20.39 -59.09 -33.96
CA GLN A 1003 20.96 -57.91 -34.68
C GLN A 1003 20.93 -58.10 -36.25
N PRO A 1004 21.88 -57.60 -37.10
CA PRO A 1004 21.79 -56.37 -37.93
C PRO A 1004 22.00 -56.65 -39.47
N PRO A 1005 22.43 -55.71 -40.38
CA PRO A 1005 23.86 -55.29 -40.49
C PRO A 1005 24.25 -53.93 -41.18
N SER A 1006 25.24 -53.21 -40.59
CA SER A 1006 26.28 -52.36 -41.27
C SER A 1006 25.85 -51.06 -42.02
N ARG A 1007 26.70 -50.05 -42.34
CA ARG A 1007 28.15 -49.72 -42.18
C ARG A 1007 28.30 -48.28 -41.59
N ARG A 1008 29.21 -47.98 -40.65
CA ARG A 1008 30.61 -47.43 -40.80
C ARG A 1008 30.77 -46.29 -41.84
N SER A 1009 31.48 -45.17 -41.60
CA SER A 1009 32.25 -44.60 -40.45
C SER A 1009 32.47 -43.07 -40.70
N SER A 1010 33.16 -42.21 -39.91
CA SER A 1010 34.22 -42.37 -38.90
C SER A 1010 34.42 -41.14 -37.97
N PHE A 1011 34.84 -41.40 -36.73
CA PHE A 1011 35.67 -40.57 -35.81
C PHE A 1011 35.23 -39.21 -35.20
N ARG A 1012 35.74 -39.00 -33.97
CA ARG A 1012 35.54 -37.90 -33.01
C ARG A 1012 36.89 -37.24 -32.66
N VAL A 1013 36.86 -36.16 -31.85
CA VAL A 1013 37.85 -35.83 -30.78
C VAL A 1013 39.23 -35.31 -31.28
N SER A 1014 39.89 -34.31 -30.69
CA SER A 1014 39.54 -33.37 -29.58
C SER A 1014 40.59 -32.23 -29.41
N ASP A 1015 40.22 -31.24 -28.57
CA ASP A 1015 41.09 -30.51 -27.63
C ASP A 1015 41.91 -29.26 -28.10
N ARG A 1016 42.22 -28.41 -27.12
CA ARG A 1016 43.28 -27.37 -27.03
C ARG A 1016 43.46 -26.26 -28.09
N SER A 1017 42.83 -25.12 -27.76
CA SER A 1017 43.55 -23.90 -27.26
C SER A 1017 44.16 -22.84 -28.22
N LYS A 1018 44.23 -21.61 -27.65
CA LYS A 1018 45.15 -20.48 -27.91
C LYS A 1018 44.91 -19.51 -29.11
N CYS A 1019 44.83 -18.24 -28.71
CA CYS A 1019 45.47 -17.05 -29.30
C CYS A 1019 45.02 -16.47 -30.66
N ALA A 1020 44.19 -15.41 -30.54
CA ALA A 1020 44.50 -14.02 -30.92
C ALA A 1020 44.65 -13.56 -32.39
N THR A 1021 44.23 -12.29 -32.59
CA THR A 1021 44.61 -11.33 -33.67
C THR A 1021 44.20 -11.67 -35.11
N ALA A 1022 43.76 -10.73 -35.97
CA ALA A 1022 43.41 -9.31 -35.81
C ALA A 1022 42.51 -8.82 -36.99
N ARG A 1023 42.16 -7.51 -36.99
CA ARG A 1023 42.05 -6.54 -38.13
C ARG A 1023 41.73 -7.06 -39.57
N SER A 1024 40.93 -6.38 -40.40
CA SER A 1024 40.23 -5.08 -40.29
C SER A 1024 39.32 -4.82 -41.53
N SER A 1025 38.61 -3.68 -41.54
CA SER A 1025 38.30 -2.82 -42.72
C SER A 1025 37.51 -3.38 -43.92
N GLY A 1026 36.37 -2.76 -44.26
CA GLY A 1026 35.68 -3.02 -45.54
C GLY A 1026 34.26 -2.46 -45.72
N PHE A 1027 34.09 -1.12 -45.76
CA PHE A 1027 32.98 -0.49 -46.50
C PHE A 1027 33.41 -0.35 -47.99
N PRO A 1028 32.50 -0.48 -48.98
CA PRO A 1028 31.59 0.63 -49.31
C PRO A 1028 30.17 0.23 -49.78
N ILE A 1029 29.34 1.26 -50.00
CA ILE A 1029 28.00 1.21 -50.62
C ILE A 1029 28.14 1.14 -52.15
N PRO A 1030 27.20 0.52 -52.89
CA PRO A 1030 26.49 1.31 -53.91
C PRO A 1030 24.97 1.00 -54.05
N ILE A 1031 24.31 1.84 -54.85
CA ILE A 1031 22.86 1.89 -55.14
C ILE A 1031 22.56 1.16 -56.46
N GLY A 1032 21.38 0.51 -56.64
CA GLY A 1032 20.94 0.15 -58.01
C GLY A 1032 19.74 -0.82 -58.19
N PHE A 1033 18.58 -0.25 -58.57
CA PHE A 1033 17.62 -0.72 -59.59
C PHE A 1033 17.30 -2.22 -59.85
N SER A 1034 16.00 -2.57 -59.68
CA SER A 1034 15.09 -3.31 -60.62
C SER A 1034 15.47 -4.70 -61.20
N THR A 1035 14.56 -5.63 -61.52
CA THR A 1035 13.33 -5.50 -62.34
C THR A 1035 12.39 -6.72 -62.21
N LEU A 1036 11.08 -6.51 -62.46
CA LEU A 1036 10.10 -7.32 -63.25
C LEU A 1036 10.04 -8.88 -63.15
N CYS A 1037 8.92 -9.57 -63.41
CA CYS A 1037 7.47 -9.30 -63.40
C CYS A 1037 6.70 -10.58 -63.81
N ARG A 1038 5.42 -10.74 -63.44
CA ARG A 1038 4.36 -11.20 -64.37
C ARG A 1038 2.95 -10.79 -63.88
N LEU A 1039 2.03 -10.68 -64.84
CA LEU A 1039 0.68 -10.08 -64.78
C LEU A 1039 -0.36 -11.14 -65.27
N PRO A 1040 -1.63 -10.83 -65.64
CA PRO A 1040 -2.52 -9.67 -65.38
C PRO A 1040 -3.97 -10.08 -64.93
N THR A 1041 -4.82 -9.11 -64.56
CA THR A 1041 -6.09 -8.77 -65.28
C THR A 1041 -6.78 -7.50 -64.70
N LYS A 1042 -7.71 -6.92 -65.47
CA LYS A 1042 -8.37 -5.58 -65.36
C LYS A 1042 -9.48 -5.51 -66.45
N PRO A 1043 -10.25 -4.41 -66.72
CA PRO A 1043 -10.57 -3.14 -66.02
C PRO A 1043 -12.13 -2.92 -66.00
N PRO A 1044 -12.79 -1.74 -66.21
CA PRO A 1044 -12.49 -0.28 -66.18
C PRO A 1044 -13.52 0.51 -65.26
N GLN A 1045 -13.98 1.78 -65.40
CA GLN A 1045 -13.75 3.00 -66.24
C GLN A 1045 -14.30 4.28 -65.54
N LYS A 1046 -14.01 5.48 -66.10
CA LYS A 1046 -14.68 6.82 -65.95
C LYS A 1046 -14.57 7.59 -64.61
N ALA A 1047 -14.40 8.93 -64.57
CA ALA A 1047 -13.98 9.95 -65.58
C ALA A 1047 -13.54 11.28 -64.88
N ALA A 1048 -12.95 12.25 -65.62
CA ALA A 1048 -12.47 13.59 -65.16
C ALA A 1048 -13.09 14.74 -66.02
N PRO A 1049 -12.90 16.07 -65.76
CA PRO A 1049 -11.63 16.83 -66.02
C PRO A 1049 -11.39 18.11 -65.11
N SER A 1050 -10.55 19.07 -65.55
CA SER A 1050 -10.15 20.39 -64.91
C SER A 1050 -9.90 21.48 -66.02
N PRO A 1051 -9.15 22.64 -65.95
CA PRO A 1051 -8.17 23.21 -64.97
C PRO A 1051 -8.13 24.77 -64.73
N SER A 1052 -7.22 25.24 -63.84
CA SER A 1052 -6.55 26.59 -63.77
C SER A 1052 -7.36 27.84 -63.30
N SER A 1053 -6.80 28.98 -62.79
CA SER A 1053 -5.44 29.58 -62.88
C SER A 1053 -5.11 30.71 -61.83
N ARG A 1054 -3.81 31.14 -61.76
CA ARG A 1054 -3.22 32.41 -61.20
C ARG A 1054 -2.96 32.58 -59.66
N ARG A 1055 -2.07 33.55 -59.32
CA ARG A 1055 -1.44 33.95 -58.02
C ARG A 1055 -1.83 35.42 -57.68
N PRO A 1056 -1.41 36.11 -56.56
CA PRO A 1056 -0.65 35.74 -55.33
C PRO A 1056 -1.53 36.08 -54.05
N PRO A 1057 -1.11 36.58 -52.85
CA PRO A 1057 0.21 36.83 -52.23
C PRO A 1057 0.36 36.31 -50.76
N ALA A 1058 0.99 37.10 -49.85
CA ALA A 1058 1.52 36.76 -48.52
C ALA A 1058 0.64 37.21 -47.31
N VAL A 1059 0.79 36.53 -46.17
CA VAL A 1059 1.44 37.02 -44.90
C VAL A 1059 1.53 35.85 -43.89
N ALA A 1060 2.48 35.90 -42.95
CA ALA A 1060 2.85 34.81 -42.03
C ALA A 1060 2.20 34.99 -40.61
N PRO A 1061 2.44 34.13 -39.58
CA PRO A 1061 1.31 33.49 -38.91
C PRO A 1061 1.16 33.80 -37.41
N ALA A 1062 -0.04 33.53 -36.86
CA ALA A 1062 -0.31 33.45 -35.42
C ALA A 1062 -1.15 32.21 -35.12
N CYS A 1063 -0.63 31.29 -34.29
CA CYS A 1063 -1.33 30.05 -33.94
C CYS A 1063 -2.24 30.24 -32.73
N GLN A 1064 -3.52 29.85 -32.84
CA GLN A 1064 -4.36 29.53 -31.69
C GLN A 1064 -5.19 28.26 -31.92
N LEU A 1065 -5.12 27.38 -30.93
CA LEU A 1065 -6.20 26.54 -30.38
C LEU A 1065 -7.33 26.09 -31.32
N VAL A 1066 -7.36 24.79 -31.64
CA VAL A 1066 -8.62 24.06 -31.87
C VAL A 1066 -8.83 23.07 -30.72
N ARG A 1067 -9.86 23.33 -29.91
CA ARG A 1067 -10.45 22.33 -29.00
C ARG A 1067 -11.43 21.46 -29.78
N ILE A 1068 -11.45 20.16 -29.51
CA ILE A 1068 -12.60 19.28 -29.73
C ILE A 1068 -12.96 18.75 -28.34
N ALA A 1069 -13.81 19.43 -27.57
CA ALA A 1069 -15.27 19.48 -27.67
C ALA A 1069 -15.95 18.30 -26.93
N SER A 1070 -16.47 18.61 -25.74
CA SER A 1070 -17.56 17.88 -25.09
C SER A 1070 -18.79 18.80 -25.05
N THR A 1071 -19.97 18.25 -25.31
CA THR A 1071 -21.16 19.01 -25.71
C THR A 1071 -22.16 19.19 -24.57
N THR A 1072 -22.66 20.44 -24.45
CA THR A 1072 -24.03 20.88 -24.11
C THR A 1072 -24.97 20.04 -23.21
N ALA A 1073 -25.90 20.62 -22.45
CA ALA A 1073 -26.13 21.99 -21.93
C ALA A 1073 -27.41 21.95 -21.07
N GLY A 1074 -27.59 22.87 -20.13
CA GLY A 1074 -28.85 23.02 -19.40
C GLY A 1074 -28.81 24.21 -18.46
N ALA A 1075 -29.47 25.31 -18.83
CA ALA A 1075 -29.37 26.58 -18.12
C ALA A 1075 -30.71 27.33 -18.09
N VAL A 1076 -31.03 27.96 -16.95
CA VAL A 1076 -32.01 29.05 -16.87
C VAL A 1076 -31.38 30.21 -16.09
N ARG A 1077 -31.57 31.41 -16.63
CA ARG A 1077 -30.95 32.68 -16.21
C ARG A 1077 -31.46 33.17 -14.86
N TRP A 1078 -30.68 34.03 -14.21
CA TRP A 1078 -31.11 35.40 -13.89
C TRP A 1078 -29.99 36.40 -14.20
N SER A 1079 -30.33 37.66 -14.46
CA SER A 1079 -29.42 38.67 -15.04
C SER A 1079 -29.02 39.74 -14.02
N VAL A 1080 -27.77 40.20 -14.09
CA VAL A 1080 -27.29 41.41 -13.40
C VAL A 1080 -27.55 42.62 -14.30
N LEU A 1081 -28.02 43.72 -13.71
CA LEU A 1081 -28.05 45.04 -14.34
C LEU A 1081 -27.33 46.05 -13.41
N VAL A 1082 -26.49 46.92 -13.97
CA VAL A 1082 -25.74 47.93 -13.23
C VAL A 1082 -26.43 49.30 -13.41
N GLY A 1083 -26.59 50.04 -12.31
CA GLY A 1083 -27.08 51.42 -12.33
C GLY A 1083 -26.60 52.19 -11.11
N CYS A 1084 -25.91 53.32 -11.34
CA CYS A 1084 -25.46 54.23 -10.29
C CYS A 1084 -26.54 55.25 -9.91
N ILE A 1085 -26.61 55.66 -8.64
CA ILE A 1085 -27.11 57.00 -8.21
C ILE A 1085 -26.75 57.27 -6.73
N ARG A 1086 -26.41 58.53 -6.42
CA ARG A 1086 -26.37 59.19 -5.08
C ARG A 1086 -27.57 60.17 -5.03
N PRO A 1087 -28.12 60.64 -3.88
CA PRO A 1087 -27.49 60.88 -2.56
C PRO A 1087 -28.14 59.99 -1.45
N THR A 1088 -28.45 60.32 -0.18
CA THR A 1088 -28.51 61.57 0.62
C THR A 1088 -28.40 61.29 2.13
N ILE A 1089 -28.09 62.32 2.93
CA ILE A 1089 -28.16 62.32 4.41
C ILE A 1089 -29.46 63.04 4.85
N PRO A 1090 -30.10 62.60 5.95
CA PRO A 1090 -30.57 63.55 6.95
C PRO A 1090 -30.22 63.16 8.40
N ARG A 1091 -29.88 64.17 9.22
CA ARG A 1091 -29.80 64.12 10.68
C ARG A 1091 -31.07 64.76 11.27
N ALA A 1092 -31.81 64.06 12.15
CA ALA A 1092 -32.66 64.61 13.24
C ALA A 1092 -33.56 63.49 13.83
N ALA A 1093 -34.19 63.59 15.01
CA ALA A 1093 -33.86 64.21 16.31
C ALA A 1093 -34.98 63.85 17.33
N PHE A 1094 -34.82 64.16 18.63
CA PHE A 1094 -35.81 64.05 19.73
C PHE A 1094 -36.29 62.62 20.13
N ARG A 1095 -36.89 62.40 21.34
CA ARG A 1095 -36.46 62.80 22.72
C ARG A 1095 -37.21 61.97 23.79
N ALA A 1096 -36.51 61.68 24.89
CA ALA A 1096 -36.91 61.21 26.24
C ALA A 1096 -38.39 61.03 26.67
N THR A 1097 -38.70 59.84 27.24
CA THR A 1097 -39.48 59.50 28.47
C THR A 1097 -39.36 57.97 28.70
N GLY A 1098 -39.35 57.34 29.89
CA GLY A 1098 -39.26 57.75 31.31
C GLY A 1098 -39.40 56.46 32.18
N ASN A 1099 -38.42 56.10 33.03
CA ASN A 1099 -38.33 56.36 34.49
C ASN A 1099 -38.83 55.18 35.39
N SER A 1100 -38.34 55.12 36.64
CA SER A 1100 -38.53 54.09 37.70
C SER A 1100 -37.85 52.71 37.49
N GLY A 1101 -37.29 52.05 38.52
CA GLY A 1101 -36.91 52.55 39.86
C GLY A 1101 -36.50 51.48 40.91
N THR A 1102 -35.48 51.78 41.73
CA THR A 1102 -35.12 51.16 43.05
C THR A 1102 -34.65 49.69 43.11
N ALA A 1103 -33.81 49.22 44.07
CA ALA A 1103 -32.81 49.90 44.93
C ALA A 1103 -31.80 48.93 45.64
N ARG A 1104 -30.55 49.41 45.83
CA ARG A 1104 -29.58 49.20 46.94
C ARG A 1104 -29.45 47.85 47.69
N LYS A 1105 -28.19 47.33 47.76
CA LYS A 1105 -27.28 47.28 48.95
C LYS A 1105 -25.89 46.73 48.55
N ARG A 1106 -24.79 47.50 48.74
CA ARG A 1106 -23.74 47.42 49.80
C ARG A 1106 -22.78 46.21 49.71
N GLY A 1107 -21.47 46.50 49.69
CA GLY A 1107 -20.34 45.52 49.85
C GLY A 1107 -19.98 45.27 51.34
N PRO A 1108 -18.71 44.96 51.71
CA PRO A 1108 -17.45 45.49 51.13
C PRO A 1108 -16.30 44.46 50.92
N ALA A 1109 -15.12 44.94 50.51
CA ALA A 1109 -13.82 44.26 50.70
C ALA A 1109 -13.24 44.60 52.10
N PRO A 1110 -12.18 43.90 52.60
CA PRO A 1110 -10.82 44.46 52.40
C PRO A 1110 -9.63 43.48 52.43
N GLY A 1111 -8.49 43.93 51.86
CA GLY A 1111 -7.19 43.90 52.57
C GLY A 1111 -6.27 42.68 52.40
N PRO A 1112 -4.92 42.86 52.36
CA PRO A 1112 -3.95 41.78 52.17
C PRO A 1112 -3.15 41.40 53.43
N ARG A 1113 -2.49 40.22 53.41
CA ARG A 1113 -1.35 39.90 54.30
C ARG A 1113 -0.31 39.01 53.59
N ALA A 1114 0.95 39.44 53.63
CA ALA A 1114 2.12 38.55 53.69
C ALA A 1114 2.47 38.32 55.19
N PRO A 1115 3.37 37.38 55.60
CA PRO A 1115 4.82 37.53 55.33
C PRO A 1115 5.65 36.20 55.24
N ALA A 1116 6.97 36.38 55.11
CA ALA A 1116 8.06 35.56 55.69
C ALA A 1116 8.30 34.08 55.26
N SER A 1117 9.16 33.92 54.26
CA SER A 1117 10.43 33.13 54.30
C SER A 1117 10.66 31.99 55.32
N SER A 1118 11.09 30.81 54.82
CA SER A 1118 12.28 30.11 55.34
C SER A 1118 12.84 28.96 54.46
N ARG A 1119 14.14 29.06 54.12
CA ARG A 1119 15.19 28.01 54.04
C ARG A 1119 14.93 26.59 53.43
N TRP A 1120 15.70 26.32 52.36
CA TRP A 1120 16.67 25.21 52.19
C TRP A 1120 16.23 23.72 52.10
N SER A 1121 16.71 23.10 51.00
CA SER A 1121 17.22 21.71 50.86
C SER A 1121 16.33 20.52 51.28
N ARG A 1122 15.86 19.76 50.28
CA ARG A 1122 16.61 18.59 49.79
C ARG A 1122 16.36 18.37 48.30
#